data_AF-A0A4V3AN34-F1
#
_entry.id   AF-A0A4V3AN34-F1
#
_cell.length_a   1.000
_cell.length_b   1.000
_cell.length_c   1.000
_cell.angle_alpha   90.00
_cell.angle_beta   90.00
_cell.angle_gamma   90.00
#
_symmetry.space_group_name_H-M   'P 1'
#
loop_
_entity.id
_entity.type
_entity.pdbx_description
1 polymer ?
#
loop_
_entity_poly.entity_id
_entity_poly.type
_entity_poly.pdbx_seq_one_letter_code
_entity_poly.pdbx_strand_id
1 'polypeptide(L)'
;MSEKEPRQAGVLAAQLRQAMPLLAVLLAVLAVWFAWSGWQQLRGEQRTAAAEQGRDAAVAATQQALGAELRRIDERLADAAVQSALAAGDLDAAAQVLAHGWAGVESAAIVPADLRTAYAALEEGGYGRLSALQAALVDGRASLAIAQVDGAPRVLVAAPASVDTRLVGIALVQLPLSLATAGLEAAPLDRATYLALRQGNHTILARGDEGLSNVAARMAQPIPGTPLRIAAAVPRVEPPPIALGAIPLLAVAGVLLLLAVVAWRMPRGAAPGAKVEDSTPTFAESLRAPPPVDAGEGEDGAPPPLPVRSEAPKKKAAPSSVVLDPSIFRAYDIRGVVGTTLDAGVAELIGQAVGSLMREQDLTDIVVGRDGRLSGPDMVAGLIAGLRKAGRNVIDIGLAPTPVVYFGAYHLRTGCCISVTGSHNPPDYNGFKIVVGGETLSGDAITDLHTRVADDRLHVAPQPGSVSERDIGEDYVRRIADDIQIARPLKVVVDAGNGVAGELGPRVLEAIGAGVVPLYCDIDGAFPNHHPDPSEPHNLEDLVRTVQRFDADLGIAFDGDGDRLGVVTKDGENIFADRLLMLFAADVLERNPGAMIVFDVKCTGRLPGHVLRHGGSPLMWKTGHSLIKAKMRETGAELAGEMSGHFFFSERWYGFDDGIYAAARLLEILALDDDPSATLKALPNGVSTAEIKVPAPNDDPHGFVARVQAEAAFDGARLSTIDGVRADWNDGWGLVRASNTTPVLVLRFDADSRDALLRIQQTFREQLLAIDPELKLGF
;
A
#
# COMPACT_ATOMS: atom_id res chain seq x y z
N MET A 1 77.60 30.12 20.18
CA MET A 1 77.59 29.25 21.39
C MET A 1 77.16 30.14 22.56
N SER A 2 76.19 29.79 23.39
CA SER A 2 75.20 28.69 23.33
C SER A 2 73.89 29.17 24.01
N GLU A 3 72.96 28.27 24.33
CA GLU A 3 71.83 28.48 25.27
C GLU A 3 70.82 29.59 24.92
N LYS A 4 69.78 29.25 24.15
CA LYS A 4 68.53 30.05 24.08
C LYS A 4 67.23 29.27 24.34
N GLU A 5 67.32 27.97 24.63
CA GLU A 5 66.15 27.07 24.70
C GLU A 5 65.54 26.73 26.08
N PRO A 6 66.12 27.01 27.27
CA PRO A 6 65.50 26.54 28.53
C PRO A 6 64.22 27.30 28.93
N ARG A 7 63.96 28.48 28.35
CA ARG A 7 62.89 29.39 28.84
C ARG A 7 61.47 29.03 28.40
N GLN A 8 61.25 28.52 27.19
CA GLN A 8 59.89 28.13 26.76
C GLN A 8 59.40 26.88 27.47
N ALA A 9 60.24 25.85 27.60
CA ALA A 9 59.89 24.62 28.32
C ALA A 9 59.54 24.88 29.80
N GLY A 10 60.28 25.77 30.48
CA GLY A 10 59.99 26.16 31.86
C GLY A 10 58.64 26.86 32.05
N VAL A 11 58.25 27.75 31.11
CA VAL A 11 56.94 28.43 31.14
C VAL A 11 55.81 27.45 30.86
N LEU A 12 55.95 26.57 29.86
CA LEU A 12 54.95 25.56 29.54
C LEU A 12 54.72 24.60 30.73
N ALA A 13 55.81 24.15 31.38
CA ALA A 13 55.75 23.30 32.57
C ALA A 13 55.13 24.00 33.79
N ALA A 14 55.28 25.33 33.93
CA ALA A 14 54.63 26.10 34.98
C ALA A 14 53.12 26.25 34.74
N GLN A 15 52.70 26.54 33.50
CA GLN A 15 51.28 26.62 33.11
C GLN A 15 50.58 25.26 33.25
N LEU A 16 51.20 24.18 32.79
CA LEU A 16 50.70 22.81 32.98
C LEU A 16 50.49 22.48 34.46
N ARG A 17 51.43 22.86 35.35
CA ARG A 17 51.31 22.66 36.80
C ARG A 17 50.14 23.42 37.43
N GLN A 18 49.81 24.61 36.93
CA GLN A 18 48.61 25.35 37.38
C GLN A 18 47.31 24.72 36.86
N ALA A 19 47.33 24.09 35.68
CA ALA A 19 46.17 23.39 35.12
C ALA A 19 45.88 22.01 35.76
N MET A 20 46.85 21.37 36.42
CA MET A 20 46.70 20.01 36.99
C MET A 20 45.44 19.78 37.86
N PRO A 21 44.99 20.71 38.73
CA PRO A 21 43.76 20.50 39.51
C PRO A 21 42.50 20.49 38.64
N LEU A 22 42.46 21.32 37.59
CA LEU A 22 41.35 21.35 36.62
C LEU A 22 41.35 20.09 35.77
N LEU A 23 42.52 19.62 35.34
CA LEU A 23 42.68 18.35 34.64
C LEU A 23 42.25 17.16 35.52
N ALA A 24 42.59 17.16 36.81
CA ALA A 24 42.15 16.12 37.75
C ALA A 24 40.63 16.10 37.93
N VAL A 25 39.98 17.27 38.02
CA VAL A 25 38.51 17.37 38.06
C VAL A 25 37.90 16.88 36.74
N LEU A 26 38.43 17.31 35.59
CA LEU A 26 37.94 16.87 34.27
C LEU A 26 38.04 15.35 34.11
N LEU A 27 39.18 14.75 34.46
CA LEU A 27 39.38 13.30 34.42
C LEU A 27 38.43 12.56 35.38
N ALA A 28 38.13 13.12 36.56
CA ALA A 28 37.16 12.56 37.48
C ALA A 28 35.71 12.64 36.96
N VAL A 29 35.32 13.75 36.33
CA VAL A 29 33.99 13.89 35.68
C VAL A 29 33.86 12.90 34.52
N LEU A 30 34.89 12.77 33.67
CA LEU A 30 34.91 11.78 32.60
C LEU A 30 34.84 10.35 33.17
N ALA A 31 35.58 10.03 34.23
CA ALA A 31 35.52 8.72 34.88
C ALA A 31 34.10 8.40 35.39
N VAL A 32 33.40 9.35 36.01
CA VAL A 32 32.01 9.18 36.44
C VAL A 32 31.06 8.96 35.25
N TRP A 33 31.23 9.70 34.16
CA TRP A 33 30.40 9.56 32.95
C TRP A 33 30.61 8.20 32.26
N PHE A 34 31.86 7.76 32.09
CA PHE A 34 32.18 6.42 31.57
C PHE A 34 31.68 5.30 32.47
N ALA A 35 31.78 5.45 33.80
CA ALA A 35 31.25 4.47 34.75
C ALA A 35 29.72 4.39 34.72
N TRP A 36 29.03 5.53 34.60
CA TRP A 36 27.57 5.60 34.47
C TRP A 36 27.10 4.95 33.17
N SER A 37 27.73 5.27 32.03
CA SER A 37 27.43 4.69 30.73
C SER A 37 27.63 3.16 30.72
N GLY A 38 28.76 2.67 31.24
CA GLY A 38 29.00 1.23 31.38
C GLY A 38 28.00 0.52 32.31
N TRP A 39 27.55 1.19 33.38
CA TRP A 39 26.51 0.66 34.28
C TRP A 39 25.11 0.64 33.64
N GLN A 40 24.75 1.68 32.87
CA GLN A 40 23.53 1.69 32.06
C GLN A 40 23.54 0.56 31.02
N GLN A 41 24.68 0.32 30.37
CA GLN A 41 24.83 -0.74 29.38
C GLN A 41 24.71 -2.15 30.01
N LEU A 42 25.38 -2.42 31.14
CA LEU A 42 25.19 -3.68 31.89
C LEU A 42 23.72 -3.90 32.29
N ARG A 43 23.02 -2.84 32.71
CA ARG A 43 21.57 -2.92 33.02
C ARG A 43 20.71 -3.14 31.78
N GLY A 44 21.12 -2.63 30.62
CA GLY A 44 20.50 -2.92 29.33
C GLY A 44 20.63 -4.39 28.97
N GLU A 45 21.86 -4.90 28.94
CA GLU A 45 22.19 -6.31 28.66
C GLU A 45 21.42 -7.27 29.58
N GLN A 46 21.37 -6.99 30.89
CA GLN A 46 20.61 -7.78 31.86
C GLN A 46 19.09 -7.74 31.60
N ARG A 47 18.54 -6.61 31.16
CA ARG A 47 17.11 -6.48 30.82
C ARG A 47 16.76 -7.23 29.54
N THR A 48 17.60 -7.14 28.52
CA THR A 48 17.41 -7.88 27.27
C THR A 48 17.36 -9.38 27.54
N ALA A 49 18.36 -9.92 28.25
CA ALA A 49 18.41 -11.34 28.59
C ALA A 49 17.21 -11.79 29.46
N ALA A 50 16.76 -10.96 30.40
CA ALA A 50 15.58 -11.26 31.22
C ALA A 50 14.27 -11.23 30.42
N ALA A 51 14.13 -10.29 29.47
CA ALA A 51 12.96 -10.21 28.58
C ALA A 51 12.93 -11.38 27.58
N GLU A 52 14.08 -11.78 27.04
CA GLU A 52 14.22 -12.97 26.19
C GLU A 52 13.87 -14.25 26.96
N GLN A 53 14.41 -14.42 28.18
CA GLN A 53 14.07 -15.57 29.02
C GLN A 53 12.57 -15.62 29.39
N GLY A 54 11.96 -14.46 29.70
CA GLY A 54 10.53 -14.36 29.97
C GLY A 54 9.67 -14.68 28.74
N ARG A 55 10.06 -14.18 27.56
CA ARG A 55 9.43 -14.48 26.27
C ARG A 55 9.49 -15.98 25.97
N ASP A 56 10.67 -16.59 26.05
CA ASP A 56 10.86 -17.98 25.62
C ASP A 56 10.20 -18.97 26.59
N ALA A 57 10.14 -18.65 27.88
CA ALA A 57 9.33 -19.38 28.85
C ALA A 57 7.82 -19.30 28.53
N ALA A 58 7.32 -18.11 28.16
CA ALA A 58 5.92 -17.94 27.75
C ALA A 58 5.61 -18.69 26.44
N VAL A 59 6.49 -18.63 25.44
CA VAL A 59 6.36 -19.39 24.18
C VAL A 59 6.25 -20.89 24.48
N ALA A 60 7.17 -21.45 25.26
CA ALA A 60 7.17 -22.88 25.57
C ALA A 60 5.90 -23.33 26.33
N ALA A 61 5.47 -22.55 27.32
CA ALA A 61 4.26 -22.85 28.10
C ALA A 61 2.99 -22.79 27.25
N THR A 62 2.81 -21.72 26.45
CA THR A 62 1.64 -21.56 25.58
C THR A 62 1.67 -22.56 24.41
N GLN A 63 2.83 -22.90 23.85
CA GLN A 63 2.97 -23.97 22.85
C GLN A 63 2.55 -25.33 23.43
N GLN A 64 2.96 -25.65 24.66
CA GLN A 64 2.61 -26.91 25.32
C GLN A 64 1.09 -27.02 25.53
N ALA A 65 0.45 -25.95 26.01
CA ALA A 65 -0.99 -25.90 26.24
C ALA A 65 -1.78 -26.01 24.93
N LEU A 66 -1.58 -25.08 23.99
CA LEU A 66 -2.37 -25.00 22.75
C LEU A 66 -2.09 -26.19 21.81
N GLY A 67 -0.85 -26.68 21.78
CA GLY A 67 -0.48 -27.88 21.03
C GLY A 67 -1.11 -29.17 21.58
N ALA A 68 -1.53 -29.21 22.86
CA ALA A 68 -2.28 -30.34 23.40
C ALA A 68 -3.74 -30.33 22.93
N GLU A 69 -4.37 -29.16 22.84
CA GLU A 69 -5.74 -29.02 22.36
C GLU A 69 -5.86 -29.26 20.85
N LEU A 70 -4.85 -28.83 20.07
CA LEU A 70 -4.72 -29.15 18.64
C LEU A 70 -4.61 -30.66 18.36
N ARG A 71 -3.90 -31.44 19.20
CA ARG A 71 -3.92 -32.91 19.06
C ARG A 71 -5.24 -33.51 19.53
N ARG A 72 -5.85 -32.94 20.58
CA ARG A 72 -7.10 -33.46 21.14
C ARG A 72 -8.27 -33.36 20.16
N ILE A 73 -8.36 -32.32 19.32
CA ILE A 73 -9.44 -32.25 18.32
C ILE A 73 -9.33 -33.39 17.30
N ASP A 74 -8.12 -33.70 16.81
CA ASP A 74 -7.87 -34.80 15.88
C ASP A 74 -8.13 -36.17 16.53
N GLU A 75 -7.62 -36.38 17.76
CA GLU A 75 -7.87 -37.59 18.56
C GLU A 75 -9.38 -37.82 18.82
N ARG A 76 -10.16 -36.75 19.04
CA ARG A 76 -11.62 -36.85 19.26
C ARG A 76 -12.41 -36.97 17.97
N LEU A 77 -11.98 -36.38 16.86
CA LEU A 77 -12.60 -36.60 15.54
C LEU A 77 -12.39 -38.04 15.03
N ALA A 78 -11.33 -38.70 15.47
CA ALA A 78 -11.08 -40.12 15.22
C ALA A 78 -11.84 -41.08 16.16
N ASP A 79 -12.58 -40.58 17.16
CA ASP A 79 -13.35 -41.43 18.08
C ASP A 79 -14.52 -42.13 17.35
N ALA A 80 -14.73 -43.41 17.62
CA ALA A 80 -15.74 -44.23 16.96
C ALA A 80 -17.18 -43.70 17.13
N ALA A 81 -17.49 -43.01 18.24
CA ALA A 81 -18.80 -42.41 18.46
C ALA A 81 -18.98 -41.11 17.66
N VAL A 82 -17.92 -40.30 17.49
CA VAL A 82 -17.95 -39.10 16.62
C VAL A 82 -18.04 -39.53 15.16
N GLN A 83 -17.23 -40.50 14.73
CA GLN A 83 -17.27 -41.07 13.39
C GLN A 83 -18.65 -41.68 13.06
N SER A 84 -19.28 -42.40 14.00
CA SER A 84 -20.62 -42.96 13.79
C SER A 84 -21.71 -41.88 13.65
N ALA A 85 -21.58 -40.73 14.30
CA ALA A 85 -22.53 -39.62 14.16
C ALA A 85 -22.30 -38.87 12.83
N LEU A 86 -21.05 -38.59 12.47
CA LEU A 86 -20.68 -38.00 11.17
C LEU A 86 -21.12 -38.88 9.99
N ALA A 87 -20.97 -40.20 10.09
CA ALA A 87 -21.41 -41.15 9.07
C ALA A 87 -22.95 -41.22 8.93
N ALA A 88 -23.69 -40.90 9.99
CA ALA A 88 -25.15 -40.73 9.96
C ALA A 88 -25.60 -39.36 9.41
N GLY A 89 -24.66 -38.40 9.25
CA GLY A 89 -24.95 -37.03 8.85
C GLY A 89 -25.45 -36.12 9.98
N ASP A 90 -25.42 -36.59 11.24
CA ASP A 90 -25.89 -35.85 12.40
C ASP A 90 -24.74 -35.01 13.00
N LEU A 91 -24.59 -33.79 12.47
CA LEU A 91 -23.51 -32.86 12.87
C LEU A 91 -23.66 -32.36 14.30
N ASP A 92 -24.91 -32.24 14.80
CA ASP A 92 -25.17 -31.76 16.16
C ASP A 92 -24.88 -32.85 17.21
N ALA A 93 -25.26 -34.10 16.94
CA ALA A 93 -24.85 -35.24 17.77
C ALA A 93 -23.32 -35.43 17.73
N ALA A 94 -22.70 -35.32 16.54
CA ALA A 94 -21.25 -35.41 16.41
C ALA A 94 -20.54 -34.30 17.22
N ALA A 95 -21.03 -33.06 17.21
CA ALA A 95 -20.51 -31.96 18.03
C ALA A 95 -20.66 -32.21 19.55
N GLN A 96 -21.80 -32.74 19.98
CA GLN A 96 -22.04 -33.08 21.39
C GLN A 96 -21.10 -34.19 21.89
N VAL A 97 -20.85 -35.22 21.06
CA VAL A 97 -19.93 -36.32 21.40
C VAL A 97 -18.47 -35.85 21.35
N LEU A 98 -18.10 -34.99 20.39
CA LEU A 98 -16.77 -34.37 20.30
C LEU A 98 -16.40 -33.61 21.60
N ALA A 99 -17.33 -32.84 22.15
CA ALA A 99 -17.15 -32.10 23.40
C ALA A 99 -17.18 -32.98 24.67
N HIS A 100 -17.68 -34.22 24.59
CA HIS A 100 -18.02 -34.99 25.79
C HIS A 100 -16.78 -35.35 26.63
N GLY A 101 -16.71 -34.81 27.86
CA GLY A 101 -15.57 -35.03 28.76
C GLY A 101 -14.29 -34.30 28.34
N TRP A 102 -14.34 -33.34 27.41
CA TRP A 102 -13.22 -32.45 27.12
C TRP A 102 -13.26 -31.28 28.12
N ALA A 103 -12.34 -31.28 29.07
CA ALA A 103 -12.27 -30.25 30.10
C ALA A 103 -11.99 -28.86 29.50
N GLY A 104 -12.81 -27.87 29.84
CA GLY A 104 -12.65 -26.49 29.39
C GLY A 104 -13.37 -26.13 28.09
N VAL A 105 -14.10 -27.05 27.45
CA VAL A 105 -14.97 -26.68 26.31
C VAL A 105 -16.13 -25.82 26.78
N GLU A 106 -16.24 -24.61 26.21
CA GLU A 106 -17.38 -23.71 26.41
C GLU A 106 -18.50 -24.01 25.41
N SER A 107 -18.15 -24.34 24.17
CA SER A 107 -19.07 -24.90 23.17
C SER A 107 -18.32 -25.64 22.05
N ALA A 108 -19.02 -26.51 21.33
CA ALA A 108 -18.53 -27.13 20.10
C ALA A 108 -19.65 -27.18 19.05
N ALA A 109 -19.27 -27.11 17.77
CA ALA A 109 -20.15 -27.25 16.61
C ALA A 109 -19.41 -27.95 15.47
N ILE A 110 -20.15 -28.51 14.51
CA ILE A 110 -19.57 -28.99 13.23
C ILE A 110 -20.36 -28.31 12.10
N VAL A 111 -19.67 -27.48 11.33
CA VAL A 111 -20.25 -26.65 10.26
C VAL A 111 -20.14 -27.39 8.91
N PRO A 112 -21.16 -27.37 8.04
CA PRO A 112 -21.06 -27.93 6.69
C PRO A 112 -19.84 -27.39 5.91
N ALA A 113 -19.20 -28.25 5.12
CA ALA A 113 -17.92 -27.94 4.47
C ALA A 113 -17.96 -26.81 3.43
N ASP A 114 -19.15 -26.40 2.95
CA ASP A 114 -19.31 -25.26 2.04
C ASP A 114 -19.33 -23.89 2.75
N LEU A 115 -19.37 -23.90 4.09
CA LEU A 115 -19.41 -22.76 4.99
C LEU A 115 -20.55 -21.75 4.73
N ARG A 116 -21.58 -22.09 3.95
CA ARG A 116 -22.67 -21.15 3.58
C ARG A 116 -23.37 -20.57 4.80
N THR A 117 -23.62 -21.39 5.82
CA THR A 117 -24.26 -20.96 7.08
C THR A 117 -23.34 -20.07 7.92
N ALA A 118 -22.03 -20.35 7.95
CA ALA A 118 -21.05 -19.50 8.66
C ALA A 118 -20.85 -18.14 7.98
N TYR A 119 -20.91 -18.08 6.64
CA TYR A 119 -20.94 -16.82 5.90
C TYR A 119 -22.25 -16.04 6.12
N ALA A 120 -23.41 -16.72 6.14
CA ALA A 120 -24.70 -16.07 6.41
C ALA A 120 -24.80 -15.51 7.84
N ALA A 121 -24.18 -16.17 8.83
CA ALA A 121 -24.15 -15.74 10.23
C ALA A 121 -23.01 -14.75 10.57
N LEU A 122 -22.42 -14.06 9.59
CA LEU A 122 -21.28 -13.15 9.83
C LEU A 122 -21.61 -12.00 10.79
N GLU A 123 -22.83 -11.44 10.73
CA GLU A 123 -23.27 -10.34 11.60
C GLU A 123 -23.41 -10.76 13.08
N GLU A 124 -23.75 -12.02 13.34
CA GLU A 124 -23.92 -12.56 14.70
C GLU A 124 -22.65 -13.25 15.24
N GLY A 125 -21.89 -13.92 14.35
CA GLY A 125 -20.77 -14.78 14.70
C GLY A 125 -19.38 -14.12 14.59
N GLY A 126 -19.26 -13.03 13.81
CA GLY A 126 -18.02 -12.30 13.59
C GLY A 126 -16.96 -13.02 12.74
N TYR A 127 -16.13 -12.24 12.06
CA TYR A 127 -15.08 -12.74 11.14
C TYR A 127 -14.11 -13.74 11.78
N GLY A 128 -13.87 -13.67 13.09
CA GLY A 128 -12.94 -14.57 13.79
C GLY A 128 -13.39 -16.03 13.82
N ARG A 129 -14.70 -16.31 13.98
CA ARG A 129 -15.24 -17.68 13.89
C ARG A 129 -15.07 -18.23 12.47
N LEU A 130 -15.38 -17.41 11.45
CA LEU A 130 -15.22 -17.80 10.05
C LEU A 130 -13.76 -18.03 9.65
N SER A 131 -12.83 -17.17 10.09
CA SER A 131 -11.39 -17.30 9.79
C SER A 131 -10.79 -18.60 10.33
N ALA A 132 -11.23 -19.07 11.50
CA ALA A 132 -10.81 -20.38 12.03
C ALA A 132 -11.35 -21.54 11.18
N LEU A 133 -12.63 -21.50 10.82
CA LEU A 133 -13.25 -22.51 9.93
C LEU A 133 -12.54 -22.58 8.57
N GLN A 134 -12.21 -21.42 7.97
CA GLN A 134 -11.53 -21.36 6.68
C GLN A 134 -10.07 -21.78 6.76
N ALA A 135 -9.35 -21.47 7.84
CA ALA A 135 -7.99 -21.96 8.03
C ALA A 135 -7.94 -23.50 8.08
N ALA A 136 -8.85 -24.13 8.84
CA ALA A 136 -8.97 -25.58 8.90
C ALA A 136 -9.31 -26.22 7.54
N LEU A 137 -10.24 -25.60 6.79
CA LEU A 137 -10.68 -26.06 5.47
C LEU A 137 -9.56 -25.98 4.43
N VAL A 138 -8.80 -24.88 4.40
CA VAL A 138 -7.74 -24.63 3.40
C VAL A 138 -6.46 -25.40 3.71
N ASP A 139 -6.03 -25.44 4.98
CA ASP A 139 -4.82 -26.16 5.37
C ASP A 139 -5.03 -27.69 5.48
N GLY A 140 -6.28 -28.18 5.45
CA GLY A 140 -6.62 -29.60 5.52
C GLY A 140 -6.27 -30.29 6.85
N ARG A 141 -6.16 -29.54 7.95
CA ARG A 141 -5.66 -29.99 9.26
C ARG A 141 -6.24 -29.18 10.42
N ALA A 142 -6.02 -29.63 11.66
CA ALA A 142 -6.30 -28.81 12.84
C ALA A 142 -5.57 -27.46 12.81
N SER A 143 -6.31 -26.40 13.10
CA SER A 143 -5.88 -25.01 13.13
C SER A 143 -6.40 -24.33 14.40
N LEU A 144 -5.81 -23.19 14.75
CA LEU A 144 -6.14 -22.45 15.97
C LEU A 144 -6.16 -20.94 15.68
N ALA A 145 -7.11 -20.24 16.26
CA ALA A 145 -7.16 -18.78 16.28
C ALA A 145 -7.65 -18.29 17.66
N ILE A 146 -7.42 -17.02 17.96
CA ILE A 146 -8.08 -16.29 19.04
C ILE A 146 -9.01 -15.26 18.41
N ALA A 147 -10.26 -15.24 18.85
CA ALA A 147 -11.32 -14.43 18.27
C ALA A 147 -12.19 -13.80 19.37
N GLN A 148 -12.78 -12.64 19.08
CA GLN A 148 -13.89 -12.14 19.89
C GLN A 148 -15.12 -13.01 19.66
N VAL A 149 -15.72 -13.46 20.74
CA VAL A 149 -16.89 -14.34 20.76
C VAL A 149 -17.83 -13.85 21.86
N ASP A 150 -19.07 -13.54 21.51
CA ASP A 150 -20.13 -13.14 22.44
C ASP A 150 -19.68 -11.99 23.38
N GLY A 151 -18.87 -11.06 22.82
CA GLY A 151 -18.31 -9.88 23.51
C GLY A 151 -16.97 -10.09 24.24
N ALA A 152 -16.36 -11.28 24.20
CA ALA A 152 -15.09 -11.54 24.89
C ALA A 152 -14.16 -12.51 24.11
N PRO A 153 -12.83 -12.39 24.26
CA PRO A 153 -11.89 -13.21 23.50
C PRO A 153 -11.94 -14.69 23.92
N ARG A 154 -11.79 -15.60 22.95
CA ARG A 154 -11.72 -17.07 23.12
C ARG A 154 -10.68 -17.70 22.22
N VAL A 155 -10.16 -18.84 22.65
CA VAL A 155 -9.39 -19.76 21.79
C VAL A 155 -10.37 -20.58 20.98
N LEU A 156 -10.25 -20.53 19.66
CA LEU A 156 -10.96 -21.35 18.69
C LEU A 156 -10.01 -22.42 18.17
N VAL A 157 -10.40 -23.69 18.27
CA VAL A 157 -9.70 -24.82 17.65
C VAL A 157 -10.62 -25.37 16.56
N ALA A 158 -10.16 -25.42 15.32
CA ALA A 158 -10.97 -25.85 14.17
C ALA A 158 -10.24 -26.92 13.35
N ALA A 159 -10.94 -27.98 12.94
CA ALA A 159 -10.35 -29.12 12.23
C ALA A 159 -11.33 -29.77 11.24
N PRO A 160 -10.85 -30.34 10.11
CA PRO A 160 -11.70 -31.07 9.16
C PRO A 160 -12.37 -32.30 9.78
N ALA A 161 -13.69 -32.36 9.71
CA ALA A 161 -14.48 -33.52 10.12
C ALA A 161 -14.81 -34.38 8.89
N SER A 162 -14.12 -35.51 8.77
CA SER A 162 -14.17 -36.41 7.61
C SER A 162 -14.56 -37.84 8.00
N VAL A 163 -15.20 -38.56 7.07
CA VAL A 163 -15.56 -39.99 7.15
C VAL A 163 -15.06 -40.67 5.88
N ASP A 164 -14.33 -41.78 6.00
CA ASP A 164 -13.75 -42.52 4.86
C ASP A 164 -13.06 -41.61 3.81
N THR A 165 -12.22 -40.68 4.30
CA THR A 165 -11.53 -39.60 3.56
C THR A 165 -12.41 -38.50 2.93
N ARG A 166 -13.73 -38.67 2.87
CA ARG A 166 -14.67 -37.62 2.44
C ARG A 166 -14.85 -36.59 3.55
N LEU A 167 -14.61 -35.31 3.22
CA LEU A 167 -14.95 -34.19 4.09
C LEU A 167 -16.48 -34.07 4.26
N VAL A 168 -16.95 -33.98 5.50
CA VAL A 168 -18.37 -33.83 5.86
C VAL A 168 -18.63 -32.42 6.39
N GLY A 169 -17.71 -31.89 7.20
CA GLY A 169 -17.78 -30.53 7.74
C GLY A 169 -16.45 -30.07 8.34
N ILE A 170 -16.46 -28.91 9.00
CA ILE A 170 -15.36 -28.41 9.83
C ILE A 170 -15.85 -28.36 11.26
N ALA A 171 -15.19 -29.09 12.16
CA ALA A 171 -15.43 -28.98 13.59
C ALA A 171 -14.82 -27.67 14.13
N LEU A 172 -15.50 -27.04 15.08
CA LEU A 172 -15.08 -25.82 15.76
C LEU A 172 -15.36 -25.96 17.26
N VAL A 173 -14.31 -25.87 18.07
CA VAL A 173 -14.36 -25.98 19.53
C VAL A 173 -13.91 -24.67 20.16
N GLN A 174 -14.67 -24.17 21.13
CA GLN A 174 -14.43 -22.90 21.81
C GLN A 174 -13.91 -23.17 23.23
N LEU A 175 -12.79 -22.54 23.56
CA LEU A 175 -12.02 -22.75 24.78
C LEU A 175 -11.64 -21.41 25.45
N PRO A 176 -11.45 -21.37 26.79
CA PRO A 176 -11.15 -20.14 27.51
C PRO A 176 -9.77 -19.58 27.13
N LEU A 177 -9.68 -18.25 27.09
CA LEU A 177 -8.45 -17.54 26.73
C LEU A 177 -7.24 -17.87 27.65
N SER A 178 -7.49 -18.28 28.90
CA SER A 178 -6.45 -18.62 29.87
C SER A 178 -5.50 -19.73 29.41
N LEU A 179 -5.93 -20.63 28.52
CA LEU A 179 -5.05 -21.63 27.90
C LEU A 179 -3.92 -21.00 27.06
N ALA A 180 -4.16 -19.81 26.50
CA ALA A 180 -3.17 -19.07 25.74
C ALA A 180 -2.37 -18.09 26.61
N THR A 181 -3.01 -17.44 27.58
CA THR A 181 -2.38 -16.35 28.37
C THR A 181 -1.64 -16.81 29.62
N ALA A 182 -1.97 -17.96 30.23
CA ALA A 182 -1.36 -18.37 31.50
C ALA A 182 0.18 -18.47 31.45
N GLY A 183 0.76 -18.86 30.30
CA GLY A 183 2.21 -18.87 30.09
C GLY A 183 2.84 -17.47 30.14
N LEU A 184 2.17 -16.48 29.56
CA LEU A 184 2.57 -15.07 29.60
C LEU A 184 2.36 -14.46 30.99
N GLU A 185 1.29 -14.82 31.69
CA GLU A 185 0.97 -14.34 33.05
C GLU A 185 1.98 -14.85 34.09
N ALA A 186 2.40 -16.11 33.97
CA ALA A 186 3.40 -16.75 34.83
C ALA A 186 4.85 -16.29 34.54
N ALA A 187 5.13 -15.74 33.36
CA ALA A 187 6.48 -15.35 32.96
C ALA A 187 7.09 -14.25 33.88
N PRO A 188 8.40 -14.32 34.19
CA PRO A 188 9.11 -13.25 34.90
C PRO A 188 9.24 -12.00 34.03
N LEU A 189 9.17 -10.80 34.64
CA LEU A 189 9.14 -9.52 33.93
C LEU A 189 9.66 -8.36 34.82
N ASP A 190 10.57 -7.53 34.29
CA ASP A 190 10.86 -6.19 34.86
C ASP A 190 9.74 -5.23 34.43
N ARG A 191 9.23 -4.40 35.34
CA ARG A 191 8.20 -3.39 35.04
C ARG A 191 8.62 -2.38 33.98
N ALA A 192 9.92 -2.20 33.77
CA ALA A 192 10.46 -1.36 32.71
C ALA A 192 10.64 -2.09 31.36
N THR A 193 10.22 -3.35 31.24
CA THR A 193 10.25 -4.14 30.00
C THR A 193 8.81 -4.52 29.61
N TYR A 194 8.62 -5.03 28.40
CA TYR A 194 7.31 -5.37 27.84
C TYR A 194 7.30 -6.80 27.34
N LEU A 195 6.24 -7.55 27.66
CA LEU A 195 5.92 -8.85 27.06
C LEU A 195 4.45 -8.87 26.65
N ALA A 196 4.13 -9.40 25.47
CA ALA A 196 2.75 -9.50 25.00
C ALA A 196 2.49 -10.73 24.12
N LEU A 197 1.32 -11.35 24.31
CA LEU A 197 0.77 -12.36 23.41
C LEU A 197 0.06 -11.63 22.27
N ARG A 198 0.44 -11.94 21.02
CA ARG A 198 -0.15 -11.35 19.82
C ARG A 198 -0.63 -12.42 18.84
N GLN A 199 -1.69 -12.10 18.10
CA GLN A 199 -2.11 -12.80 16.89
C GLN A 199 -2.01 -11.84 15.72
N GLY A 200 -1.16 -12.14 14.74
CA GLY A 200 -0.73 -11.13 13.79
C GLY A 200 -0.21 -9.89 14.54
N ASN A 201 -0.89 -8.77 14.37
CA ASN A 201 -0.56 -7.49 15.00
C ASN A 201 -1.48 -7.12 16.19
N HIS A 202 -2.61 -7.80 16.37
CA HIS A 202 -3.47 -7.58 17.53
C HIS A 202 -2.82 -8.10 18.82
N THR A 203 -2.81 -7.29 19.88
CA THR A 203 -2.32 -7.68 21.20
C THR A 203 -3.46 -8.22 22.06
N ILE A 204 -3.37 -9.50 22.40
CA ILE A 204 -4.39 -10.25 23.15
C ILE A 204 -4.23 -10.03 24.66
N LEU A 205 -2.99 -10.00 25.14
CA LEU A 205 -2.63 -9.61 26.50
C LEU A 205 -1.24 -8.98 26.49
N ALA A 206 -1.08 -7.85 27.16
CA ALA A 206 0.18 -7.18 27.41
C ALA A 206 0.53 -7.20 28.91
N ARG A 207 1.82 -7.14 29.23
CA ARG A 207 2.35 -6.96 30.58
C ARG A 207 3.59 -6.06 30.51
N GLY A 208 3.69 -5.09 31.42
CA GLY A 208 4.85 -4.21 31.55
C GLY A 208 4.66 -2.83 30.93
N ASP A 209 5.71 -2.27 30.32
CA ASP A 209 5.69 -0.92 29.74
C ASP A 209 5.08 -0.90 28.33
N GLU A 210 3.79 -0.58 28.23
CA GLU A 210 3.05 -0.50 26.97
C GLU A 210 3.60 0.55 26.00
N GLY A 211 4.38 1.54 26.46
CA GLY A 211 5.09 2.49 25.60
C GLY A 211 6.12 1.84 24.67
N LEU A 212 6.52 0.59 24.98
CA LEU A 212 7.42 -0.21 24.14
C LEU A 212 6.69 -1.07 23.10
N SER A 213 5.35 -1.07 23.07
CA SER A 213 4.51 -1.94 22.22
C SER A 213 4.91 -1.89 20.74
N ASN A 214 5.19 -0.69 20.21
CA ASN A 214 5.48 -0.47 18.79
C ASN A 214 6.86 -1.01 18.37
N VAL A 215 7.81 -1.15 19.31
CA VAL A 215 9.17 -1.66 19.02
C VAL A 215 9.34 -3.16 19.33
N ALA A 216 8.29 -3.81 19.84
CA ALA A 216 8.30 -5.18 20.36
C ALA A 216 8.23 -6.29 19.31
N ALA A 217 7.92 -5.95 18.05
CA ALA A 217 7.99 -6.89 16.94
C ALA A 217 9.41 -7.45 16.73
N ARG A 218 10.44 -6.62 16.98
CA ARG A 218 11.86 -6.94 16.72
C ARG A 218 12.47 -8.03 17.62
N MET A 219 11.80 -8.38 18.72
CA MET A 219 12.18 -9.51 19.58
C MET A 219 11.06 -10.55 19.68
N ALA A 220 10.06 -10.51 18.79
CA ALA A 220 8.91 -11.40 18.84
C ALA A 220 9.26 -12.82 18.37
N GLN A 221 8.82 -13.82 19.13
CA GLN A 221 9.08 -15.23 18.85
C GLN A 221 7.74 -15.95 18.55
N PRO A 222 7.62 -16.68 17.43
CA PRO A 222 6.39 -17.41 17.08
C PRO A 222 6.15 -18.60 18.02
N ILE A 223 4.88 -18.96 18.22
CA ILE A 223 4.45 -20.12 18.99
C ILE A 223 4.16 -21.27 18.00
N PRO A 224 5.05 -22.28 17.88
CA PRO A 224 5.00 -23.24 16.78
C PRO A 224 3.68 -24.01 16.68
N GLY A 225 3.12 -24.09 15.48
CA GLY A 225 1.83 -24.72 15.20
C GLY A 225 0.60 -23.80 15.39
N THR A 226 0.80 -22.51 15.66
CA THR A 226 -0.29 -21.52 15.84
C THR A 226 0.04 -20.21 15.11
N PRO A 227 -0.94 -19.33 14.83
CA PRO A 227 -0.71 -17.98 14.30
C PRO A 227 -0.29 -16.97 15.39
N LEU A 228 0.11 -17.45 16.56
CA LEU A 228 0.41 -16.63 17.74
C LEU A 228 1.92 -16.40 17.89
N ARG A 229 2.28 -15.28 18.52
CA ARG A 229 3.67 -14.95 18.89
C ARG A 229 3.73 -14.24 20.24
N ILE A 230 4.82 -14.44 20.98
CA ILE A 230 5.14 -13.62 22.16
C ILE A 230 6.09 -12.51 21.70
N ALA A 231 5.60 -11.27 21.70
CA ALA A 231 6.39 -10.07 21.48
C ALA A 231 7.10 -9.64 22.77
N ALA A 232 8.29 -9.06 22.64
CA ALA A 232 9.11 -8.59 23.76
C ALA A 232 9.77 -7.26 23.43
N ALA A 233 9.96 -6.39 24.43
CA ALA A 233 10.77 -5.18 24.27
C ALA A 233 11.43 -4.72 25.58
N VAL A 234 12.52 -3.97 25.39
CA VAL A 234 13.24 -3.26 26.46
C VAL A 234 13.42 -1.78 26.07
N PRO A 235 13.59 -0.86 27.04
CA PRO A 235 13.84 0.55 26.74
C PRO A 235 15.17 0.70 26.00
N ARG A 236 15.24 1.65 25.07
CA ARG A 236 16.53 2.01 24.44
C ARG A 236 17.48 2.54 25.52
N VAL A 237 18.66 1.93 25.61
CA VAL A 237 19.81 2.54 26.28
C VAL A 237 20.51 3.44 25.28
N GLU A 238 20.95 4.62 25.72
CA GLU A 238 21.70 5.55 24.87
C GLU A 238 23.03 4.91 24.43
N PRO A 239 23.48 5.14 23.17
CA PRO A 239 24.76 4.62 22.71
C PRO A 239 25.92 5.19 23.55
N PRO A 240 26.91 4.38 23.94
CA PRO A 240 28.04 4.86 24.73
C PRO A 240 28.87 5.89 23.94
N PRO A 241 29.54 6.85 24.62
CA PRO A 241 30.26 7.96 23.97
C PRO A 241 31.48 7.51 23.13
N ILE A 242 31.87 6.24 23.24
CA ILE A 242 32.79 5.53 22.35
C ILE A 242 32.19 4.14 22.14
N ALA A 243 32.27 3.58 20.93
CA ALA A 243 31.75 2.25 20.58
C ALA A 243 32.52 1.10 21.27
N LEU A 244 32.29 0.95 22.57
CA LEU A 244 32.90 -0.02 23.47
C LEU A 244 31.80 -0.76 24.24
N GLY A 245 32.08 -2.01 24.63
CA GLY A 245 31.21 -2.78 25.52
C GLY A 245 31.26 -2.28 26.97
N ALA A 246 30.29 -2.71 27.78
CA ALA A 246 30.10 -2.22 29.14
C ALA A 246 31.32 -2.43 30.05
N ILE A 247 31.97 -3.60 29.95
CA ILE A 247 33.18 -3.95 30.72
C ILE A 247 34.38 -3.05 30.33
N PRO A 248 34.73 -2.88 29.04
CA PRO A 248 35.70 -1.86 28.61
C PRO A 248 35.41 -0.42 29.11
N LEU A 249 34.16 0.05 29.09
CA LEU A 249 33.82 1.40 29.59
C LEU A 249 34.12 1.55 31.09
N LEU A 250 33.80 0.54 31.90
CA LEU A 250 34.13 0.49 33.33
C LEU A 250 35.64 0.42 33.57
N ALA A 251 36.40 -0.28 32.72
CA ALA A 251 37.86 -0.30 32.79
C ALA A 251 38.48 1.07 32.45
N VAL A 252 37.98 1.74 31.41
CA VAL A 252 38.37 3.12 31.04
C VAL A 252 38.08 4.10 32.18
N ALA A 253 36.90 4.00 32.81
CA ALA A 253 36.56 4.80 33.99
C ALA A 253 37.56 4.60 35.15
N GLY A 254 37.95 3.35 35.43
CA GLY A 254 38.97 3.03 36.44
C GLY A 254 40.34 3.65 36.14
N VAL A 255 40.77 3.62 34.87
CA VAL A 255 42.03 4.26 34.43
C VAL A 255 41.96 5.79 34.54
N LEU A 256 40.86 6.41 34.11
CA LEU A 256 40.64 7.86 34.23
C LEU A 256 40.64 8.31 35.69
N LEU A 257 40.02 7.54 36.59
CA LEU A 257 40.01 7.81 38.03
C LEU A 257 41.42 7.71 38.64
N LEU A 258 42.21 6.70 38.24
CA LEU A 258 43.61 6.56 38.66
C LEU A 258 44.43 7.78 38.22
N LEU A 259 44.28 8.21 36.96
CA LEU A 259 44.95 9.38 36.41
C LEU A 259 44.52 10.68 37.11
N ALA A 260 43.24 10.82 37.47
CA ALA A 260 42.74 11.95 38.26
C ALA A 260 43.41 12.01 39.66
N VAL A 261 43.56 10.87 40.34
CA VAL A 261 44.23 10.79 41.65
C VAL A 261 45.73 11.12 41.55
N VAL A 262 46.41 10.67 40.50
CA VAL A 262 47.81 11.04 40.21
C VAL A 262 47.94 12.53 39.93
N ALA A 263 47.09 13.08 39.07
CA ALA A 263 47.05 14.50 38.72
C ALA A 263 46.80 15.39 39.95
N TRP A 264 45.89 14.99 40.84
CA TRP A 264 45.58 15.72 42.07
C TRP A 264 46.72 15.70 43.11
N ARG A 265 47.55 14.65 43.12
CA ARG A 265 48.66 14.47 44.08
C ARG A 265 50.00 15.06 43.61
N MET A 266 50.11 15.58 42.39
CA MET A 266 51.35 16.26 41.97
C MET A 266 51.56 17.60 42.71
N PRO A 267 52.81 17.92 43.13
CA PRO A 267 53.07 19.04 44.02
C PRO A 267 52.84 20.41 43.35
N ARG A 268 52.06 21.26 44.03
CA ARG A 268 51.72 22.63 43.60
C ARG A 268 52.89 23.59 43.86
N GLY A 269 53.84 23.63 42.91
CA GLY A 269 54.93 24.61 42.94
C GLY A 269 54.44 26.03 42.64
N ALA A 270 54.69 26.98 43.54
CA ALA A 270 54.39 28.39 43.31
C ALA A 270 55.36 29.02 42.29
N ALA A 271 54.84 29.79 41.35
CA ALA A 271 55.64 30.63 40.45
C ALA A 271 55.76 32.06 41.00
N PRO A 272 56.91 32.74 40.90
CA PRO A 272 57.05 34.13 41.34
C PRO A 272 56.21 35.07 40.48
N GLY A 273 55.49 36.00 41.12
CA GLY A 273 54.72 37.03 40.41
C GLY A 273 55.62 38.11 39.82
N ALA A 274 55.34 38.52 38.59
CA ALA A 274 55.91 39.71 37.97
C ALA A 274 54.82 40.78 37.81
N LYS A 275 55.03 41.96 38.40
CA LYS A 275 54.18 43.15 38.20
C LYS A 275 54.49 43.78 36.84
N VAL A 276 53.44 44.22 36.13
CA VAL A 276 53.51 45.31 35.14
C VAL A 276 52.24 46.16 35.27
N GLU A 277 52.42 47.37 35.77
CA GLU A 277 51.56 48.55 35.50
C GLU A 277 52.27 49.29 34.32
N ASP A 278 51.67 50.14 33.48
CA ASP A 278 50.48 50.99 33.63
C ASP A 278 49.94 51.45 32.24
N SER A 279 48.94 52.34 32.24
CA SER A 279 48.46 53.26 31.17
C SER A 279 47.30 52.84 30.23
N THR A 280 46.37 53.79 30.09
CA THR A 280 45.07 53.85 29.38
C THR A 280 45.22 54.56 28.00
N PRO A 281 44.20 54.72 27.10
CA PRO A 281 42.75 54.71 27.34
C PRO A 281 41.86 53.98 26.28
N THR A 282 40.54 54.10 26.46
CA THR A 282 39.48 53.48 25.64
C THR A 282 39.05 54.32 24.43
N PHE A 283 38.80 53.66 23.29
CA PHE A 283 38.28 54.29 22.07
C PHE A 283 36.77 54.59 22.17
N ALA A 284 36.42 55.81 22.58
CA ALA A 284 35.03 56.26 22.73
C ALA A 284 34.81 57.72 22.30
N GLU A 285 35.48 58.19 21.22
CA GLU A 285 35.46 59.62 20.86
C GLU A 285 35.61 59.92 19.34
N SER A 286 34.61 59.57 18.51
CA SER A 286 34.33 60.12 17.16
C SER A 286 33.05 59.49 16.56
N LEU A 287 31.81 59.93 16.81
CA LEU A 287 31.14 61.19 16.45
C LEU A 287 31.02 61.54 14.94
N ARG A 288 29.82 61.22 14.39
CA ARG A 288 29.02 61.99 13.40
C ARG A 288 29.43 61.95 11.91
N ALA A 289 28.48 62.39 11.08
CA ALA A 289 28.39 62.31 9.60
C ALA A 289 28.03 63.72 9.02
N PRO A 290 27.68 63.94 7.73
CA PRO A 290 27.61 63.04 6.56
C PRO A 290 28.43 63.55 5.32
N PRO A 291 27.91 63.84 4.08
CA PRO A 291 28.55 63.43 2.82
C PRO A 291 29.18 64.60 1.99
N PRO A 292 29.66 64.31 0.77
CA PRO A 292 29.08 65.03 -0.38
C PRO A 292 28.91 64.20 -1.69
N VAL A 293 28.09 64.76 -2.60
CA VAL A 293 28.04 64.54 -4.08
C VAL A 293 29.27 65.21 -4.76
N ASP A 294 29.60 65.12 -6.06
CA ASP A 294 28.97 64.69 -7.34
C ASP A 294 30.11 64.39 -8.37
N ALA A 295 30.00 64.02 -9.67
CA ALA A 295 28.93 63.74 -10.66
C ALA A 295 29.54 62.92 -11.85
N GLY A 296 28.72 62.55 -12.86
CA GLY A 296 29.14 62.00 -14.18
C GLY A 296 28.53 60.63 -14.49
N GLU A 297 27.54 60.48 -15.38
CA GLU A 297 27.53 60.57 -16.86
C GLU A 297 28.10 59.33 -17.59
N GLY A 298 27.30 58.72 -18.47
CA GLY A 298 27.64 57.55 -19.30
C GLY A 298 26.40 56.74 -19.73
N GLU A 299 26.05 56.78 -21.02
CA GLU A 299 24.84 56.17 -21.60
C GLU A 299 25.10 54.82 -22.31
N ASP A 300 24.00 54.22 -22.80
CA ASP A 300 23.90 53.17 -23.84
C ASP A 300 24.35 51.72 -23.56
N GLY A 301 23.65 50.76 -24.21
CA GLY A 301 24.16 49.37 -24.33
C GLY A 301 23.17 48.20 -24.45
N ALA A 302 21.85 48.39 -24.59
CA ALA A 302 20.90 47.27 -24.66
C ALA A 302 20.93 46.52 -26.02
N PRO A 303 21.13 45.19 -26.08
CA PRO A 303 21.08 44.42 -27.32
C PRO A 303 19.63 44.06 -27.75
N PRO A 304 19.32 43.99 -29.06
CA PRO A 304 17.94 43.90 -29.55
C PRO A 304 17.41 42.45 -29.74
N PRO A 305 16.08 42.24 -29.67
CA PRO A 305 15.44 40.97 -30.07
C PRO A 305 15.28 40.86 -31.60
N LEU A 306 15.30 39.61 -32.12
CA LEU A 306 15.09 39.30 -33.53
C LEU A 306 13.61 38.96 -33.84
N PRO A 307 13.06 39.35 -35.00
CA PRO A 307 11.64 39.18 -35.31
C PRO A 307 11.31 37.88 -36.06
N VAL A 308 10.28 37.16 -35.62
CA VAL A 308 9.65 36.07 -36.40
C VAL A 308 8.13 36.28 -36.52
N ARG A 309 7.74 36.57 -37.76
CA ARG A 309 6.43 36.51 -38.42
C ARG A 309 5.20 36.10 -37.58
N SER A 310 4.23 37.00 -37.52
CA SER A 310 2.82 36.67 -37.32
C SER A 310 2.27 35.92 -38.55
N GLU A 311 1.61 34.78 -38.33
CA GLU A 311 0.66 34.21 -39.29
C GLU A 311 -0.77 34.61 -38.92
N ALA A 312 -1.64 34.74 -39.94
CA ALA A 312 -3.03 35.16 -39.74
C ALA A 312 -3.94 34.00 -39.32
N PRO A 313 -4.92 34.21 -38.43
CA PRO A 313 -5.85 33.15 -38.02
C PRO A 313 -6.74 32.74 -39.20
N LYS A 314 -6.69 31.45 -39.57
CA LYS A 314 -7.64 30.86 -40.52
C LYS A 314 -9.04 30.90 -39.90
N LYS A 315 -10.06 31.19 -40.73
CA LYS A 315 -11.46 31.21 -40.30
C LYS A 315 -11.83 29.85 -39.69
N LYS A 316 -12.45 29.85 -38.50
CA LYS A 316 -13.24 28.70 -38.04
C LYS A 316 -14.29 28.36 -39.11
N ALA A 317 -14.40 27.09 -39.46
CA ALA A 317 -15.59 26.59 -40.12
C ALA A 317 -16.80 26.74 -39.17
N ALA A 318 -18.01 26.89 -39.73
CA ALA A 318 -19.21 26.72 -38.92
C ALA A 318 -19.29 25.27 -38.44
N PRO A 319 -19.79 25.00 -37.21
CA PRO A 319 -19.95 23.64 -36.75
C PRO A 319 -20.92 22.89 -37.67
N SER A 320 -20.46 21.81 -38.27
CA SER A 320 -21.33 20.70 -38.64
C SER A 320 -22.09 20.23 -37.40
N SER A 321 -23.30 19.71 -37.56
CA SER A 321 -24.04 19.08 -36.46
C SER A 321 -23.21 17.93 -35.89
N VAL A 322 -22.61 18.15 -34.72
CA VAL A 322 -21.79 17.15 -34.02
C VAL A 322 -22.72 16.04 -33.58
N VAL A 323 -22.62 14.88 -34.24
CA VAL A 323 -23.36 13.67 -33.84
C VAL A 323 -22.60 13.05 -32.70
N LEU A 324 -23.17 13.11 -31.50
CA LEU A 324 -22.62 12.45 -30.32
C LEU A 324 -22.90 10.95 -30.43
N ASP A 325 -21.85 10.15 -30.64
CA ASP A 325 -21.97 8.70 -30.70
C ASP A 325 -22.24 8.12 -29.29
N PRO A 326 -23.37 7.44 -29.04
CA PRO A 326 -23.67 6.91 -27.71
C PRO A 326 -22.66 5.86 -27.24
N SER A 327 -21.94 5.20 -28.16
CA SER A 327 -20.97 4.17 -27.81
C SER A 327 -19.71 4.69 -27.09
N ILE A 328 -19.43 6.01 -27.11
CA ILE A 328 -18.29 6.54 -26.34
C ILE A 328 -18.57 6.60 -24.83
N PHE A 329 -19.83 6.50 -24.41
CA PHE A 329 -20.25 6.55 -23.01
C PHE A 329 -20.18 5.14 -22.41
N ARG A 330 -19.09 4.84 -21.70
CA ARG A 330 -18.79 3.50 -21.15
C ARG A 330 -19.26 3.40 -19.69
N ALA A 331 -19.14 2.22 -19.10
CA ALA A 331 -19.65 1.94 -17.76
C ALA A 331 -18.96 2.74 -16.63
N TYR A 332 -17.77 3.31 -16.86
CA TYR A 332 -16.99 4.02 -15.83
C TYR A 332 -16.21 5.26 -16.33
N ASP A 333 -16.18 5.50 -17.65
CA ASP A 333 -15.53 6.65 -18.29
C ASP A 333 -16.22 7.01 -19.62
N ILE A 334 -15.74 8.06 -20.28
CA ILE A 334 -16.02 8.31 -21.70
C ILE A 334 -14.75 7.98 -22.50
N ARG A 335 -14.86 7.20 -23.59
CA ARG A 335 -13.70 6.78 -24.41
C ARG A 335 -14.06 6.67 -25.90
N GLY A 336 -13.27 7.31 -26.76
CA GLY A 336 -13.47 7.32 -28.21
C GLY A 336 -12.17 7.43 -29.01
N VAL A 337 -12.28 7.28 -30.33
CA VAL A 337 -11.16 7.39 -31.28
C VAL A 337 -11.17 8.78 -31.89
N VAL A 338 -10.06 9.50 -31.78
CA VAL A 338 -9.95 10.91 -32.18
C VAL A 338 -10.06 11.04 -33.71
N GLY A 339 -10.91 11.95 -34.16
CA GLY A 339 -11.23 12.12 -35.59
C GLY A 339 -12.22 11.08 -36.15
N THR A 340 -12.69 10.12 -35.33
CA THR A 340 -13.74 9.15 -35.73
C THR A 340 -14.99 9.30 -34.86
N THR A 341 -14.88 9.13 -33.54
CA THR A 341 -16.00 9.25 -32.57
C THR A 341 -15.77 10.32 -31.51
N LEU A 342 -14.59 10.94 -31.48
CA LEU A 342 -14.21 11.98 -30.54
C LEU A 342 -13.50 13.14 -31.26
N ASP A 343 -13.90 14.37 -30.97
CA ASP A 343 -13.22 15.59 -31.41
C ASP A 343 -13.40 16.74 -30.38
N ALA A 344 -12.85 17.92 -30.66
CA ALA A 344 -12.93 19.07 -29.76
C ALA A 344 -14.36 19.65 -29.61
N GLY A 345 -15.26 19.40 -30.58
CA GLY A 345 -16.68 19.75 -30.48
C GLY A 345 -17.46 18.79 -29.60
N VAL A 346 -17.18 17.48 -29.70
CA VAL A 346 -17.65 16.45 -28.75
C VAL A 346 -17.16 16.78 -27.33
N ALA A 347 -15.90 17.20 -27.18
CA ALA A 347 -15.36 17.65 -25.91
C ALA A 347 -16.09 18.89 -25.35
N GLU A 348 -16.45 19.88 -26.19
CA GLU A 348 -17.26 21.04 -25.77
C GLU A 348 -18.64 20.60 -25.26
N LEU A 349 -19.31 19.66 -25.94
CA LEU A 349 -20.61 19.14 -25.52
C LEU A 349 -20.52 18.38 -24.18
N ILE A 350 -19.51 17.53 -24.00
CA ILE A 350 -19.24 16.82 -22.74
C ILE A 350 -18.94 17.80 -21.60
N GLY A 351 -18.09 18.80 -21.85
CA GLY A 351 -17.79 19.86 -20.87
C GLY A 351 -19.03 20.65 -20.47
N GLN A 352 -19.91 20.96 -21.43
CA GLN A 352 -21.17 21.65 -21.13
C GLN A 352 -22.15 20.75 -20.37
N ALA A 353 -22.20 19.45 -20.67
CA ALA A 353 -23.03 18.48 -19.93
C ALA A 353 -22.59 18.34 -18.47
N VAL A 354 -21.28 18.14 -18.21
CA VAL A 354 -20.72 18.07 -16.85
C VAL A 354 -20.92 19.39 -16.11
N GLY A 355 -20.69 20.53 -16.76
CA GLY A 355 -20.93 21.84 -16.16
C GLY A 355 -22.40 22.13 -15.87
N SER A 356 -23.33 21.44 -16.56
CA SER A 356 -24.77 21.49 -16.27
C SER A 356 -25.13 20.65 -15.05
N LEU A 357 -24.57 19.44 -14.94
CA LEU A 357 -24.70 18.57 -13.75
C LEU A 357 -24.14 19.25 -12.50
N MET A 358 -22.93 19.83 -12.57
CA MET A 358 -22.35 20.64 -11.48
C MET A 358 -23.29 21.78 -11.05
N ARG A 359 -23.93 22.46 -12.00
CA ARG A 359 -24.87 23.56 -11.75
C ARG A 359 -26.19 23.11 -11.10
N GLU A 360 -26.55 21.83 -11.19
CA GLU A 360 -27.67 21.24 -10.45
C GLU A 360 -27.30 20.82 -9.01
N GLN A 361 -25.99 20.77 -8.71
CA GLN A 361 -25.44 20.47 -7.39
C GLN A 361 -24.81 21.72 -6.71
N ASP A 362 -25.05 22.92 -7.25
CA ASP A 362 -24.47 24.21 -6.83
C ASP A 362 -22.92 24.28 -6.82
N LEU A 363 -22.24 23.39 -7.57
CA LEU A 363 -20.79 23.31 -7.67
C LEU A 363 -20.22 24.28 -8.71
N THR A 364 -19.25 25.11 -8.32
CA THR A 364 -18.73 26.23 -9.12
C THR A 364 -17.42 25.96 -9.85
N ASP A 365 -16.48 25.25 -9.21
CA ASP A 365 -15.08 25.16 -9.62
C ASP A 365 -14.69 23.71 -9.96
N ILE A 366 -13.83 23.50 -10.97
CA ILE A 366 -13.40 22.18 -11.44
C ILE A 366 -11.93 22.17 -11.86
N VAL A 367 -11.22 21.09 -11.54
CA VAL A 367 -9.84 20.86 -12.00
C VAL A 367 -9.85 20.13 -13.34
N VAL A 368 -9.03 20.54 -14.30
CA VAL A 368 -8.81 19.83 -15.55
C VAL A 368 -7.32 19.57 -15.72
N GLY A 369 -6.95 18.36 -16.14
CA GLY A 369 -5.59 18.01 -16.53
C GLY A 369 -5.62 16.91 -17.58
N ARG A 370 -4.47 16.62 -18.20
CA ARG A 370 -4.39 15.67 -19.33
C ARG A 370 -3.14 14.80 -19.34
N ASP A 371 -3.27 13.65 -19.99
CA ASP A 371 -2.14 12.79 -20.32
C ASP A 371 -1.26 13.35 -21.46
N GLY A 372 -0.20 12.61 -21.80
CA GLY A 372 0.81 12.97 -22.80
C GLY A 372 0.35 12.90 -24.26
N ARG A 373 -0.91 12.53 -24.56
CA ARG A 373 -1.35 12.26 -25.93
C ARG A 373 -1.33 13.49 -26.83
N LEU A 374 -1.02 13.25 -28.10
CA LEU A 374 -0.93 14.27 -29.15
C LEU A 374 -2.25 15.04 -29.34
N SER A 375 -3.40 14.39 -29.08
CA SER A 375 -4.74 14.98 -29.14
C SER A 375 -5.14 15.76 -27.88
N GLY A 376 -4.42 15.60 -26.77
CA GLY A 376 -4.75 16.17 -25.46
C GLY A 376 -5.01 17.69 -25.45
N PRO A 377 -4.18 18.53 -26.12
CA PRO A 377 -4.40 19.98 -26.17
C PRO A 377 -5.75 20.38 -26.78
N ASP A 378 -6.15 19.75 -27.89
CA ASP A 378 -7.44 20.04 -28.56
C ASP A 378 -8.62 19.54 -27.73
N MET A 379 -8.49 18.37 -27.08
CA MET A 379 -9.55 17.83 -26.21
C MET A 379 -9.77 18.71 -24.97
N VAL A 380 -8.69 19.17 -24.32
CA VAL A 380 -8.78 20.13 -23.21
C VAL A 380 -9.37 21.46 -23.66
N ALA A 381 -8.93 22.01 -24.79
CA ALA A 381 -9.45 23.28 -25.31
C ALA A 381 -10.98 23.25 -25.57
N GLY A 382 -11.49 22.14 -26.10
CA GLY A 382 -12.93 21.89 -26.25
C GLY A 382 -13.64 21.76 -24.91
N LEU A 383 -13.13 20.87 -24.04
CA LEU A 383 -13.71 20.60 -22.71
C LEU A 383 -13.85 21.87 -21.86
N ILE A 384 -12.80 22.70 -21.81
CA ILE A 384 -12.77 23.96 -21.08
C ILE A 384 -13.79 24.95 -21.66
N ALA A 385 -13.92 25.04 -22.99
CA ALA A 385 -14.96 25.88 -23.59
C ALA A 385 -16.37 25.46 -23.15
N GLY A 386 -16.65 24.16 -23.08
CA GLY A 386 -17.91 23.59 -22.60
C GLY A 386 -18.21 23.90 -21.13
N LEU A 387 -17.26 23.60 -20.24
CA LEU A 387 -17.38 23.84 -18.78
C LEU A 387 -17.66 25.32 -18.49
N ARG A 388 -16.92 26.22 -19.13
CA ARG A 388 -17.08 27.67 -18.99
C ARG A 388 -18.42 28.17 -19.53
N LYS A 389 -18.91 27.60 -20.63
CA LYS A 389 -20.21 27.93 -21.25
C LYS A 389 -21.38 27.58 -20.31
N ALA A 390 -21.25 26.54 -19.49
CA ALA A 390 -22.13 26.25 -18.36
C ALA A 390 -21.79 27.04 -17.08
N GLY A 391 -20.89 28.02 -17.15
CA GLY A 391 -20.54 28.93 -16.05
C GLY A 391 -19.62 28.35 -14.97
N ARG A 392 -18.90 27.25 -15.24
CA ARG A 392 -17.94 26.68 -14.29
C ARG A 392 -16.57 27.33 -14.42
N ASN A 393 -15.92 27.59 -13.29
CA ASN A 393 -14.54 28.05 -13.24
C ASN A 393 -13.61 26.85 -13.42
N VAL A 394 -12.62 26.95 -14.30
CA VAL A 394 -11.67 25.86 -14.54
C VAL A 394 -10.29 26.19 -13.98
N ILE A 395 -9.73 25.27 -13.19
CA ILE A 395 -8.32 25.26 -12.83
C ILE A 395 -7.63 24.23 -13.74
N ASP A 396 -6.88 24.70 -14.73
CA ASP A 396 -6.11 23.85 -15.64
C ASP A 396 -4.75 23.54 -15.01
N ILE A 397 -4.44 22.27 -14.79
CA ILE A 397 -3.16 21.80 -14.26
C ILE A 397 -2.22 21.24 -15.34
N GLY A 398 -2.63 21.32 -16.62
CA GLY A 398 -1.79 20.95 -17.76
C GLY A 398 -1.53 19.46 -17.87
N LEU A 399 -0.26 19.11 -18.09
CA LEU A 399 0.21 17.72 -18.16
C LEU A 399 0.26 17.11 -16.75
N ALA A 400 -0.57 16.12 -16.49
CA ALA A 400 -0.67 15.48 -15.18
C ALA A 400 -1.11 14.01 -15.30
N PRO A 401 -0.53 13.08 -14.53
CA PRO A 401 -1.12 11.77 -14.27
C PRO A 401 -2.54 11.90 -13.72
N THR A 402 -3.41 10.95 -14.03
CA THR A 402 -4.78 10.88 -13.49
C THR A 402 -4.85 10.96 -11.96
N PRO A 403 -3.98 10.31 -11.15
CA PRO A 403 -4.00 10.52 -9.70
C PRO A 403 -3.62 11.94 -9.27
N VAL A 404 -2.85 12.69 -10.06
CA VAL A 404 -2.52 14.09 -9.76
C VAL A 404 -3.71 15.00 -10.08
N VAL A 405 -4.50 14.68 -11.10
CA VAL A 405 -5.80 15.32 -11.36
C VAL A 405 -6.78 15.06 -10.22
N TYR A 406 -6.84 13.81 -9.72
CA TYR A 406 -7.64 13.45 -8.55
C TYR A 406 -7.16 14.17 -7.28
N PHE A 407 -5.86 14.17 -6.98
CA PHE A 407 -5.25 14.93 -5.90
C PHE A 407 -5.62 16.42 -5.98
N GLY A 408 -5.60 17.00 -7.18
CA GLY A 408 -6.03 18.38 -7.43
C GLY A 408 -7.44 18.67 -6.91
N ALA A 409 -8.41 17.76 -7.09
CA ALA A 409 -9.78 17.94 -6.61
C ALA A 409 -9.87 18.07 -5.07
N TYR A 410 -9.01 17.36 -4.34
CA TYR A 410 -8.93 17.43 -2.87
C TYR A 410 -8.07 18.61 -2.40
N HIS A 411 -6.87 18.78 -2.94
CA HIS A 411 -5.91 19.82 -2.57
C HIS A 411 -6.43 21.23 -2.84
N LEU A 412 -7.07 21.43 -4.00
CA LEU A 412 -7.68 22.69 -4.42
C LEU A 412 -9.13 22.82 -3.92
N ARG A 413 -9.67 21.79 -3.25
CA ARG A 413 -10.99 21.75 -2.60
C ARG A 413 -12.18 22.01 -3.54
N THR A 414 -12.04 21.68 -4.82
CA THR A 414 -13.15 21.77 -5.79
C THR A 414 -14.15 20.63 -5.62
N GLY A 415 -13.69 19.46 -5.15
CA GLY A 415 -14.45 18.20 -5.19
C GLY A 415 -14.78 17.71 -6.60
N CYS A 416 -14.30 18.40 -7.64
CA CYS A 416 -14.65 18.16 -9.03
C CYS A 416 -13.38 18.17 -9.88
N CYS A 417 -13.23 17.19 -10.77
CA CYS A 417 -12.16 17.17 -11.75
C CYS A 417 -12.48 16.33 -13.00
N ILE A 418 -11.78 16.60 -14.10
CA ILE A 418 -11.75 15.75 -15.29
C ILE A 418 -10.30 15.51 -15.69
N SER A 419 -9.89 14.25 -15.73
CA SER A 419 -8.67 13.84 -16.44
C SER A 419 -9.03 13.57 -17.90
N VAL A 420 -8.30 14.21 -18.83
CA VAL A 420 -8.41 14.00 -20.28
C VAL A 420 -7.34 12.98 -20.68
N THR A 421 -7.76 11.76 -20.99
CA THR A 421 -6.89 10.60 -21.00
C THR A 421 -7.38 9.48 -21.92
N GLY A 422 -6.45 8.83 -22.61
CA GLY A 422 -6.67 7.52 -23.25
C GLY A 422 -6.11 6.34 -22.43
N SER A 423 -5.50 6.57 -21.27
CA SER A 423 -4.89 5.53 -20.41
C SER A 423 -3.92 4.64 -21.21
N HIS A 424 -4.10 3.33 -21.14
CA HIS A 424 -3.32 2.28 -21.81
C HIS A 424 -3.75 1.99 -23.27
N ASN A 425 -4.78 2.67 -23.82
CA ASN A 425 -5.22 2.46 -25.20
C ASN A 425 -4.21 2.96 -26.25
N PRO A 426 -4.28 2.52 -27.53
CA PRO A 426 -3.41 3.01 -28.61
C PRO A 426 -3.44 4.55 -28.78
N PRO A 427 -2.42 5.18 -29.41
CA PRO A 427 -2.24 6.64 -29.47
C PRO A 427 -3.44 7.49 -29.95
N ASP A 428 -4.27 6.93 -30.84
CA ASP A 428 -5.43 7.57 -31.45
C ASP A 428 -6.69 7.61 -30.54
N TYR A 429 -6.69 6.86 -29.44
CA TYR A 429 -7.74 6.92 -28.43
C TYR A 429 -7.56 8.11 -27.48
N ASN A 430 -8.66 8.72 -27.04
CA ASN A 430 -8.69 9.64 -25.90
C ASN A 430 -10.06 9.55 -25.19
N GLY A 431 -10.27 10.31 -24.12
CA GLY A 431 -11.43 10.17 -23.26
C GLY A 431 -11.40 11.03 -22.01
N PHE A 432 -12.36 10.79 -21.11
CA PHE A 432 -12.60 11.60 -19.91
C PHE A 432 -12.91 10.71 -18.69
N LYS A 433 -12.06 10.76 -17.66
CA LYS A 433 -12.33 10.22 -16.32
C LYS A 433 -12.86 11.37 -15.45
N ILE A 434 -14.12 11.29 -15.00
CA ILE A 434 -14.87 12.44 -14.45
C ILE A 434 -15.23 12.25 -12.97
N VAL A 435 -15.00 13.29 -12.17
CA VAL A 435 -15.41 13.40 -10.76
C VAL A 435 -16.22 14.67 -10.55
N VAL A 436 -17.37 14.58 -9.89
CA VAL A 436 -18.25 15.70 -9.52
C VAL A 436 -18.71 15.51 -8.08
N GLY A 437 -18.63 16.54 -7.23
CA GLY A 437 -19.11 16.47 -5.84
C GLY A 437 -18.37 15.47 -4.93
N GLY A 438 -17.17 15.05 -5.31
CA GLY A 438 -16.41 13.97 -4.69
C GLY A 438 -16.78 12.56 -5.16
N GLU A 439 -17.71 12.42 -6.11
CA GLU A 439 -18.16 11.16 -6.69
C GLU A 439 -17.56 10.95 -8.10
N THR A 440 -16.97 9.78 -8.35
CA THR A 440 -16.52 9.39 -9.70
C THR A 440 -17.70 8.85 -10.49
N LEU A 441 -18.01 9.48 -11.62
CA LEU A 441 -19.21 9.12 -12.39
C LEU A 441 -19.06 7.72 -13.01
N SER A 442 -20.14 6.94 -12.96
CA SER A 442 -20.22 5.61 -13.57
C SER A 442 -21.67 5.23 -13.87
N GLY A 443 -21.87 4.20 -14.71
CA GLY A 443 -23.19 3.69 -15.10
C GLY A 443 -24.12 4.80 -15.59
N ASP A 444 -25.33 4.85 -15.01
CA ASP A 444 -26.39 5.80 -15.37
C ASP A 444 -25.93 7.28 -15.28
N ALA A 445 -24.96 7.61 -14.43
CA ALA A 445 -24.44 8.98 -14.32
C ALA A 445 -23.56 9.39 -15.53
N ILE A 446 -22.90 8.44 -16.19
CA ILE A 446 -22.22 8.67 -17.48
C ILE A 446 -23.28 8.74 -18.60
N THR A 447 -24.27 7.85 -18.59
CA THR A 447 -25.37 7.83 -19.58
C THR A 447 -26.23 9.11 -19.53
N ASP A 448 -26.43 9.73 -18.36
CA ASP A 448 -27.11 11.02 -18.24
C ASP A 448 -26.34 12.16 -18.91
N LEU A 449 -25.00 12.11 -19.00
CA LEU A 449 -24.23 13.12 -19.76
C LEU A 449 -24.55 13.09 -21.25
N HIS A 450 -24.70 11.90 -21.85
CA HIS A 450 -25.19 11.75 -23.22
C HIS A 450 -26.64 12.26 -23.33
N THR A 451 -27.51 11.80 -22.43
CA THR A 451 -28.93 12.13 -22.42
C THR A 451 -29.18 13.64 -22.25
N ARG A 452 -28.32 14.36 -21.50
CA ARG A 452 -28.33 15.82 -21.38
C ARG A 452 -28.11 16.54 -22.70
N VAL A 453 -27.20 16.03 -23.55
CA VAL A 453 -26.94 16.58 -24.88
C VAL A 453 -28.08 16.25 -25.83
N ALA A 454 -28.63 15.03 -25.77
CA ALA A 454 -29.73 14.59 -26.63
C ALA A 454 -31.06 15.32 -26.35
N ASP A 455 -31.37 15.60 -25.07
CA ASP A 455 -32.60 16.24 -24.62
C ASP A 455 -32.56 17.79 -24.64
N ASP A 456 -31.45 18.41 -25.07
CA ASP A 456 -31.15 19.85 -24.93
C ASP A 456 -31.21 20.36 -23.46
N ARG A 457 -30.88 19.49 -22.49
CA ARG A 457 -30.77 19.83 -21.05
C ARG A 457 -29.43 20.52 -20.71
N LEU A 458 -28.84 21.24 -21.67
CA LEU A 458 -27.55 21.89 -21.52
C LEU A 458 -27.70 23.33 -21.01
N HIS A 459 -27.12 23.63 -19.85
CA HIS A 459 -27.09 24.98 -19.31
C HIS A 459 -26.13 25.87 -20.10
N VAL A 460 -26.59 27.09 -20.41
CA VAL A 460 -25.74 28.22 -20.82
C VAL A 460 -25.82 29.28 -19.73
N ALA A 461 -24.69 29.65 -19.16
CA ALA A 461 -24.61 30.67 -18.12
C ALA A 461 -24.64 32.09 -18.72
N PRO A 462 -25.19 33.11 -18.01
CA PRO A 462 -25.21 34.50 -18.48
C PRO A 462 -23.81 35.12 -18.69
N GLN A 463 -22.79 34.57 -18.05
CA GLN A 463 -21.37 34.89 -18.25
C GLN A 463 -20.57 33.58 -18.26
N PRO A 464 -19.56 33.43 -19.14
CA PRO A 464 -18.67 32.28 -19.10
C PRO A 464 -17.84 32.26 -17.81
N GLY A 465 -17.60 31.07 -17.26
CA GLY A 465 -16.71 30.90 -16.10
C GLY A 465 -15.25 31.28 -16.37
N SER A 466 -14.46 31.40 -15.29
CA SER A 466 -13.04 31.75 -15.38
C SER A 466 -12.18 30.56 -15.85
N VAL A 467 -10.91 30.85 -16.16
CA VAL A 467 -9.83 29.85 -16.26
C VAL A 467 -8.62 30.39 -15.50
N SER A 468 -7.92 29.51 -14.80
CA SER A 468 -6.59 29.78 -14.24
C SER A 468 -5.70 28.55 -14.43
N GLU A 469 -4.48 28.75 -14.91
CA GLU A 469 -3.46 27.70 -14.96
C GLU A 469 -2.78 27.57 -13.59
N ARG A 470 -2.52 26.35 -13.11
CA ARG A 470 -1.75 26.09 -11.89
C ARG A 470 -1.04 24.74 -11.91
N ASP A 471 0.29 24.75 -11.76
CA ASP A 471 1.06 23.55 -11.41
C ASP A 471 0.77 23.12 -9.95
N ILE A 472 0.63 21.81 -9.74
CA ILE A 472 0.50 21.13 -8.44
C ILE A 472 1.39 19.88 -8.33
N GLY A 473 2.26 19.59 -9.29
CA GLY A 473 3.12 18.40 -9.28
C GLY A 473 4.09 18.37 -8.10
N GLU A 474 4.64 19.53 -7.74
CA GLU A 474 5.50 19.68 -6.55
C GLU A 474 4.69 19.61 -5.23
N ASP A 475 3.44 20.08 -5.21
CA ASP A 475 2.54 19.91 -4.06
C ASP A 475 2.23 18.42 -3.82
N TYR A 476 2.04 17.65 -4.90
CA TYR A 476 1.82 16.20 -4.88
C TYR A 476 3.07 15.43 -4.41
N VAL A 477 4.24 15.71 -4.99
CA VAL A 477 5.52 15.07 -4.60
C VAL A 477 5.79 15.26 -3.09
N ARG A 478 5.64 16.48 -2.58
CA ARG A 478 5.84 16.77 -1.14
C ARG A 478 4.80 16.07 -0.27
N ARG A 479 3.53 16.09 -0.66
CA ARG A 479 2.46 15.40 0.09
C ARG A 479 2.73 13.89 0.24
N ILE A 480 3.42 13.25 -0.70
CA ILE A 480 3.86 11.86 -0.55
C ILE A 480 5.12 11.78 0.33
N ALA A 481 6.15 12.58 0.04
CA ALA A 481 7.44 12.52 0.75
C ALA A 481 7.40 12.97 2.23
N ASP A 482 6.44 13.80 2.62
CA ASP A 482 6.18 14.22 4.00
C ASP A 482 5.56 13.08 4.86
N ASP A 483 4.98 12.06 4.23
CA ASP A 483 4.31 10.92 4.89
C ASP A 483 5.07 9.58 4.70
N ILE A 484 5.82 9.44 3.60
CA ILE A 484 6.61 8.24 3.25
C ILE A 484 8.09 8.61 3.16
N GLN A 485 8.93 7.87 3.90
CA GLN A 485 10.40 7.89 3.79
C GLN A 485 10.92 6.46 3.97
N ILE A 486 11.71 5.95 3.01
CA ILE A 486 12.08 4.52 3.01
C ILE A 486 13.22 4.24 4.00
N ALA A 487 13.13 3.11 4.73
CA ALA A 487 14.04 2.80 5.84
C ALA A 487 15.51 2.56 5.41
N ARG A 488 15.72 2.20 4.14
CA ARG A 488 17.03 2.08 3.47
C ARG A 488 16.87 2.40 1.98
N PRO A 489 17.88 2.96 1.30
CA PRO A 489 17.82 3.15 -0.14
C PRO A 489 17.56 1.82 -0.87
N LEU A 490 16.61 1.83 -1.80
CA LEU A 490 16.35 0.77 -2.78
C LEU A 490 16.70 1.28 -4.17
N LYS A 491 17.32 0.44 -5.00
CA LYS A 491 17.59 0.74 -6.40
C LYS A 491 16.46 0.21 -7.26
N VAL A 492 15.77 1.08 -7.98
CA VAL A 492 14.58 0.72 -8.78
C VAL A 492 14.75 1.11 -10.23
N VAL A 493 14.30 0.26 -11.15
CA VAL A 493 14.03 0.68 -12.52
C VAL A 493 12.58 1.15 -12.60
N VAL A 494 12.34 2.31 -13.21
CA VAL A 494 11.00 2.87 -13.40
C VAL A 494 10.72 2.97 -14.88
N ASP A 495 9.77 2.15 -15.35
CA ASP A 495 9.22 2.20 -16.71
C ASP A 495 7.93 3.03 -16.73
N ALA A 496 7.79 3.90 -17.71
CA ALA A 496 6.57 4.67 -17.96
C ALA A 496 5.96 4.45 -19.35
N GLY A 497 6.59 3.66 -20.24
CA GLY A 497 6.13 3.44 -21.62
C GLY A 497 5.81 4.72 -22.39
N ASN A 498 6.58 5.80 -22.17
CA ASN A 498 6.36 7.17 -22.67
C ASN A 498 5.05 7.86 -22.21
N GLY A 499 4.35 7.31 -21.22
CA GLY A 499 3.18 7.90 -20.56
C GLY A 499 3.51 9.06 -19.61
N VAL A 500 2.48 9.80 -19.19
CA VAL A 500 2.63 11.05 -18.40
C VAL A 500 3.19 10.82 -16.98
N ALA A 501 3.16 9.58 -16.49
CA ALA A 501 3.81 9.18 -15.24
C ALA A 501 5.35 9.34 -15.26
N GLY A 502 5.97 9.45 -16.44
CA GLY A 502 7.42 9.48 -16.62
C GLY A 502 8.16 10.63 -15.93
N GLU A 503 7.51 11.78 -15.69
CA GLU A 503 8.14 12.88 -14.94
C GLU A 503 7.95 12.74 -13.42
N LEU A 504 6.69 12.63 -12.96
CA LEU A 504 6.38 12.66 -11.52
C LEU A 504 6.63 11.34 -10.80
N GLY A 505 6.54 10.19 -11.50
CA GLY A 505 6.84 8.87 -10.93
C GLY A 505 8.27 8.78 -10.39
N PRO A 506 9.30 9.00 -11.21
CA PRO A 506 10.69 9.11 -10.74
C PRO A 506 10.87 10.15 -9.63
N ARG A 507 10.33 11.37 -9.78
CA ARG A 507 10.46 12.45 -8.78
C ARG A 507 9.91 12.06 -7.41
N VAL A 508 8.78 11.36 -7.34
CA VAL A 508 8.23 10.85 -6.07
C VAL A 508 9.16 9.80 -5.44
N LEU A 509 9.63 8.84 -6.23
CA LEU A 509 10.45 7.74 -5.70
C LEU A 509 11.85 8.22 -5.26
N GLU A 510 12.43 9.20 -5.95
CA GLU A 510 13.65 9.88 -5.51
C GLU A 510 13.42 10.67 -4.20
N ALA A 511 12.29 11.39 -4.08
CA ALA A 511 11.97 12.20 -2.90
C ALA A 511 11.72 11.38 -1.61
N ILE A 512 11.29 10.12 -1.72
CA ILE A 512 11.19 9.20 -0.57
C ILE A 512 12.50 8.47 -0.25
N GLY A 513 13.55 8.63 -1.07
CA GLY A 513 14.91 8.10 -0.85
C GLY A 513 15.36 6.95 -1.75
N ALA A 514 14.64 6.60 -2.81
CA ALA A 514 15.04 5.55 -3.74
C ALA A 514 16.05 6.03 -4.81
N GLY A 515 16.91 5.12 -5.29
CA GLY A 515 17.80 5.36 -6.41
C GLY A 515 17.15 4.90 -7.72
N VAL A 516 16.61 5.84 -8.50
CA VAL A 516 15.86 5.54 -9.73
C VAL A 516 16.77 5.36 -10.95
N VAL A 517 16.45 4.37 -11.78
CA VAL A 517 16.95 4.20 -13.15
C VAL A 517 15.76 4.38 -14.10
N PRO A 518 15.65 5.50 -14.84
CA PRO A 518 14.52 5.74 -15.73
C PRO A 518 14.58 4.86 -16.99
N LEU A 519 13.42 4.37 -17.41
CA LEU A 519 13.18 3.64 -18.65
C LEU A 519 11.93 4.22 -19.33
N TYR A 520 12.08 4.67 -20.57
CA TYR A 520 11.01 5.29 -21.37
C TYR A 520 10.22 6.39 -20.63
N CYS A 521 10.88 7.16 -19.76
CA CYS A 521 10.28 8.22 -18.96
C CYS A 521 10.05 9.55 -19.71
N ASP A 522 10.67 9.73 -20.89
CA ASP A 522 10.37 10.87 -21.75
C ASP A 522 8.93 10.79 -22.28
N ILE A 523 8.11 11.80 -22.01
CA ILE A 523 6.68 11.81 -22.37
C ILE A 523 6.53 11.97 -23.89
N ASP A 524 6.08 10.92 -24.57
CA ASP A 524 5.78 10.92 -26.01
C ASP A 524 4.47 10.17 -26.29
N GLY A 525 3.43 10.93 -26.60
CA GLY A 525 2.10 10.43 -26.94
C GLY A 525 2.00 9.61 -28.24
N ALA A 526 3.11 9.38 -28.95
CA ALA A 526 3.20 8.38 -30.01
C ALA A 526 3.49 6.95 -29.49
N PHE A 527 3.89 6.80 -28.21
CA PHE A 527 4.33 5.54 -27.57
C PHE A 527 5.33 4.73 -28.42
N PRO A 528 6.50 5.30 -28.77
CA PRO A 528 7.41 4.75 -29.78
C PRO A 528 8.17 3.46 -29.40
N ASN A 529 8.04 2.96 -28.16
CA ASN A 529 8.73 1.77 -27.67
C ASN A 529 7.77 0.57 -27.57
N HIS A 530 7.17 0.36 -26.40
CA HIS A 530 6.00 -0.52 -26.22
C HIS A 530 4.81 0.32 -25.75
N HIS A 531 3.61 -0.26 -25.74
CA HIS A 531 2.45 0.42 -25.14
C HIS A 531 2.61 0.48 -23.62
N PRO A 532 2.16 1.57 -22.96
CA PRO A 532 2.13 1.68 -21.51
C PRO A 532 0.91 0.94 -20.93
N ASP A 533 0.93 -0.40 -21.04
CA ASP A 533 0.02 -1.31 -20.33
C ASP A 533 0.83 -2.35 -19.53
N PRO A 534 1.06 -2.12 -18.23
CA PRO A 534 1.83 -3.03 -17.38
C PRO A 534 1.08 -4.31 -17.01
N SER A 535 -0.20 -4.46 -17.39
CA SER A 535 -0.97 -5.70 -17.14
C SER A 535 -0.67 -6.80 -18.17
N GLU A 536 -0.12 -6.43 -19.33
CA GLU A 536 0.26 -7.32 -20.43
C GLU A 536 1.75 -7.68 -20.35
N PRO A 537 2.15 -8.94 -20.02
CA PRO A 537 3.53 -9.27 -19.65
C PRO A 537 4.61 -9.00 -20.71
N HIS A 538 4.24 -8.88 -21.99
CA HIS A 538 5.18 -8.58 -23.07
C HIS A 538 5.70 -7.13 -23.03
N ASN A 539 4.94 -6.20 -22.43
CA ASN A 539 5.40 -4.82 -22.22
C ASN A 539 6.44 -4.71 -21.10
N LEU A 540 6.55 -5.72 -20.23
CA LEU A 540 7.49 -5.72 -19.10
C LEU A 540 8.88 -6.28 -19.47
N GLU A 541 9.10 -6.71 -20.71
CA GLU A 541 10.36 -7.36 -21.10
C GLU A 541 11.59 -6.45 -20.97
N ASP A 542 11.49 -5.18 -21.40
CA ASP A 542 12.61 -4.23 -21.28
C ASP A 542 12.84 -3.79 -19.84
N LEU A 543 11.80 -3.71 -19.03
CA LEU A 543 11.93 -3.53 -17.58
C LEU A 543 12.72 -4.68 -16.95
N VAL A 544 12.37 -5.94 -17.23
CA VAL A 544 13.13 -7.11 -16.74
C VAL A 544 14.59 -7.09 -17.22
N ARG A 545 14.82 -6.84 -18.52
CA ARG A 545 16.18 -6.71 -19.10
C ARG A 545 16.98 -5.60 -18.40
N THR A 546 16.33 -4.49 -18.05
CA THR A 546 16.97 -3.32 -17.43
C THR A 546 17.24 -3.54 -15.94
N VAL A 547 16.32 -4.16 -15.19
CA VAL A 547 16.53 -4.56 -13.78
C VAL A 547 17.75 -5.45 -13.65
N GLN A 548 17.83 -6.50 -14.47
CA GLN A 548 18.97 -7.43 -14.51
C GLN A 548 20.27 -6.73 -14.95
N ARG A 549 20.22 -5.85 -15.97
CA ARG A 549 21.39 -5.12 -16.49
C ARG A 549 21.99 -4.14 -15.48
N PHE A 550 21.15 -3.49 -14.67
CA PHE A 550 21.58 -2.49 -13.70
C PHE A 550 21.74 -3.05 -12.27
N ASP A 551 21.49 -4.34 -12.05
CA ASP A 551 21.49 -4.96 -10.71
C ASP A 551 20.54 -4.26 -9.72
N ALA A 552 19.36 -3.84 -10.19
CA ALA A 552 18.34 -3.20 -9.36
C ALA A 552 17.67 -4.20 -8.40
N ASP A 553 17.03 -3.71 -7.35
CA ASP A 553 16.34 -4.53 -6.34
C ASP A 553 14.95 -4.98 -6.82
N LEU A 554 14.30 -4.15 -7.64
CA LEU A 554 13.05 -4.43 -8.34
C LEU A 554 12.85 -3.48 -9.55
N GLY A 555 11.87 -3.81 -10.39
CA GLY A 555 11.35 -2.93 -11.43
C GLY A 555 9.90 -2.53 -11.17
N ILE A 556 9.56 -1.30 -11.51
CA ILE A 556 8.23 -0.68 -11.42
C ILE A 556 7.82 -0.26 -12.84
N ALA A 557 6.56 -0.52 -13.22
CA ALA A 557 5.96 -0.03 -14.46
C ALA A 557 4.66 0.72 -14.18
N PHE A 558 4.48 1.87 -14.81
CA PHE A 558 3.21 2.63 -14.82
C PHE A 558 2.46 2.45 -16.14
N ASP A 559 1.14 2.66 -16.13
CA ASP A 559 0.35 2.77 -17.36
C ASP A 559 0.32 4.21 -17.91
N GLY A 560 -0.29 4.39 -19.09
CA GLY A 560 -0.19 5.63 -19.86
C GLY A 560 -0.65 6.91 -19.12
N ASP A 561 -1.56 6.79 -18.15
CA ASP A 561 -1.99 7.90 -17.28
C ASP A 561 -1.71 7.73 -15.77
N GLY A 562 -0.94 6.71 -15.38
CA GLY A 562 -0.29 6.59 -14.08
C GLY A 562 -1.19 6.16 -12.90
N ASP A 563 -2.40 5.68 -13.15
CA ASP A 563 -3.30 5.16 -12.10
C ASP A 563 -3.19 3.64 -11.88
N ARG A 564 -2.23 2.99 -12.56
CA ARG A 564 -1.87 1.57 -12.38
C ARG A 564 -0.39 1.35 -12.06
N LEU A 565 -0.12 0.25 -11.36
CA LEU A 565 1.22 -0.23 -11.02
C LEU A 565 1.41 -1.70 -11.44
N GLY A 566 2.48 -1.98 -12.18
CA GLY A 566 3.06 -3.30 -12.37
C GLY A 566 4.45 -3.41 -11.72
N VAL A 567 4.84 -4.63 -11.31
CA VAL A 567 6.08 -4.88 -10.54
C VAL A 567 6.78 -6.13 -11.04
N VAL A 568 8.11 -6.07 -11.17
CA VAL A 568 8.96 -7.25 -11.41
C VAL A 568 10.06 -7.37 -10.35
N THR A 569 10.37 -8.60 -9.91
CA THR A 569 11.48 -8.87 -8.98
C THR A 569 12.86 -8.67 -9.64
N LYS A 570 13.92 -8.69 -8.83
CA LYS A 570 15.33 -8.59 -9.27
C LYS A 570 15.72 -9.59 -10.37
N ASP A 571 15.15 -10.79 -10.33
CA ASP A 571 15.36 -11.84 -11.34
C ASP A 571 14.32 -11.86 -12.48
N GLY A 572 13.24 -11.07 -12.38
CA GLY A 572 12.25 -10.87 -13.44
C GLY A 572 10.91 -11.60 -13.28
N GLU A 573 10.55 -12.07 -12.08
CA GLU A 573 9.19 -12.56 -11.81
C GLU A 573 8.21 -11.38 -11.78
N ASN A 574 7.19 -11.40 -12.64
CA ASN A 574 6.07 -10.46 -12.59
C ASN A 574 5.19 -10.76 -11.37
N ILE A 575 5.04 -9.77 -10.49
CA ILE A 575 4.18 -9.85 -9.31
C ILE A 575 2.86 -9.16 -9.63
N PHE A 576 1.87 -9.96 -10.03
CA PHE A 576 0.53 -9.49 -10.36
C PHE A 576 -0.15 -8.73 -9.21
N ALA A 577 -1.06 -7.83 -9.59
CA ALA A 577 -1.67 -6.87 -8.68
C ALA A 577 -2.45 -7.51 -7.52
N ASP A 578 -3.02 -8.69 -7.71
CA ASP A 578 -3.72 -9.44 -6.66
C ASP A 578 -2.78 -10.05 -5.59
N ARG A 579 -1.50 -10.28 -5.93
CA ARG A 579 -0.43 -10.58 -4.95
C ARG A 579 0.08 -9.31 -4.28
N LEU A 580 0.31 -8.22 -5.01
CA LEU A 580 0.70 -6.93 -4.41
C LEU A 580 -0.35 -6.44 -3.39
N LEU A 581 -1.65 -6.65 -3.69
CA LEU A 581 -2.74 -6.34 -2.78
C LEU A 581 -2.70 -7.14 -1.47
N MET A 582 -2.10 -8.35 -1.45
CA MET A 582 -1.85 -9.07 -0.19
C MET A 582 -0.81 -8.33 0.67
N LEU A 583 0.29 -7.87 0.07
CA LEU A 583 1.35 -7.14 0.77
C LEU A 583 0.82 -5.81 1.34
N PHE A 584 0.09 -5.05 0.53
CA PHE A 584 -0.55 -3.80 0.99
C PHE A 584 -1.62 -4.06 2.06
N ALA A 585 -2.42 -5.12 1.94
CA ALA A 585 -3.40 -5.48 2.96
C ALA A 585 -2.73 -5.88 4.28
N ALA A 586 -1.65 -6.66 4.25
CA ALA A 586 -0.89 -7.04 5.44
C ALA A 586 -0.37 -5.82 6.21
N ASP A 587 0.15 -4.82 5.48
CA ASP A 587 0.64 -3.56 6.03
C ASP A 587 -0.48 -2.66 6.58
N VAL A 588 -1.55 -2.42 5.81
CA VAL A 588 -2.68 -1.59 6.24
C VAL A 588 -3.38 -2.19 7.47
N LEU A 589 -3.52 -3.52 7.53
CA LEU A 589 -4.13 -4.24 8.65
C LEU A 589 -3.25 -4.32 9.90
N GLU A 590 -1.94 -4.04 9.82
CA GLU A 590 -1.10 -3.84 11.01
C GLU A 590 -1.58 -2.66 11.84
N ARG A 591 -1.98 -1.58 11.17
CA ARG A 591 -2.43 -0.32 11.80
C ARG A 591 -3.94 -0.24 11.95
N ASN A 592 -4.71 -0.97 11.13
CA ASN A 592 -6.17 -0.92 11.09
C ASN A 592 -6.81 -2.31 11.22
N PRO A 593 -6.75 -2.98 12.40
CA PRO A 593 -7.36 -4.28 12.60
C PRO A 593 -8.87 -4.28 12.36
N GLY A 594 -9.38 -5.30 11.64
CA GLY A 594 -10.79 -5.42 11.25
C GLY A 594 -11.18 -4.69 9.97
N ALA A 595 -10.33 -3.78 9.46
CA ALA A 595 -10.66 -2.93 8.31
C ALA A 595 -11.00 -3.74 7.05
N MET A 596 -11.86 -3.16 6.20
CA MET A 596 -12.30 -3.80 4.97
C MET A 596 -11.28 -3.62 3.84
N ILE A 597 -10.97 -4.72 3.15
CA ILE A 597 -10.13 -4.76 1.96
C ILE A 597 -11.01 -5.18 0.77
N VAL A 598 -11.18 -4.29 -0.21
CA VAL A 598 -12.02 -4.54 -1.40
C VAL A 598 -11.17 -5.01 -2.58
N PHE A 599 -11.65 -5.98 -3.35
CA PHE A 599 -10.95 -6.50 -4.53
C PHE A 599 -11.93 -6.96 -5.62
N ASP A 600 -11.52 -6.96 -6.88
CA ASP A 600 -12.38 -7.33 -8.00
C ASP A 600 -12.53 -8.85 -8.19
N VAL A 601 -13.55 -9.27 -8.95
CA VAL A 601 -13.85 -10.69 -9.25
C VAL A 601 -12.70 -11.45 -9.94
N LYS A 602 -11.74 -10.77 -10.57
CA LYS A 602 -10.56 -11.41 -11.20
C LYS A 602 -9.45 -11.77 -10.21
N CYS A 603 -9.44 -11.28 -8.97
CA CYS A 603 -8.35 -11.53 -8.01
C CYS A 603 -8.30 -12.99 -7.52
N THR A 604 -7.09 -13.48 -7.21
CA THR A 604 -6.83 -14.85 -6.74
C THR A 604 -7.65 -15.25 -5.51
N GLY A 605 -8.08 -16.52 -5.46
CA GLY A 605 -8.86 -17.09 -4.36
C GLY A 605 -8.11 -17.16 -3.03
N ARG A 606 -6.79 -16.89 -3.03
CA ARG A 606 -5.94 -16.87 -1.82
C ARG A 606 -5.98 -15.52 -1.09
N LEU A 607 -6.38 -14.44 -1.76
CA LEU A 607 -6.46 -13.09 -1.19
C LEU A 607 -7.44 -12.99 0.00
N PRO A 608 -8.69 -13.52 -0.05
CA PRO A 608 -9.60 -13.48 1.10
C PRO A 608 -9.03 -14.14 2.35
N GLY A 609 -8.40 -15.33 2.18
CA GLY A 609 -7.75 -16.05 3.27
C GLY A 609 -6.50 -15.34 3.79
N HIS A 610 -5.80 -14.58 2.94
CA HIS A 610 -4.70 -13.72 3.38
C HIS A 610 -5.20 -12.57 4.26
N VAL A 611 -6.20 -11.80 3.78
CA VAL A 611 -6.82 -10.69 4.51
C VAL A 611 -7.34 -11.14 5.88
N LEU A 612 -8.04 -12.27 5.96
CA LEU A 612 -8.57 -12.81 7.22
C LEU A 612 -7.45 -13.20 8.21
N ARG A 613 -6.35 -13.82 7.74
CA ARG A 613 -5.20 -14.15 8.60
C ARG A 613 -4.48 -12.92 9.16
N HIS A 614 -4.52 -11.80 8.45
CA HIS A 614 -4.03 -10.50 8.93
C HIS A 614 -5.08 -9.73 9.77
N GLY A 615 -6.27 -10.30 9.98
CA GLY A 615 -7.31 -9.74 10.83
C GLY A 615 -8.22 -8.72 10.16
N GLY A 616 -8.25 -8.68 8.82
CA GLY A 616 -9.12 -7.79 8.05
C GLY A 616 -10.39 -8.47 7.52
N SER A 617 -11.26 -7.66 6.90
CA SER A 617 -12.54 -8.08 6.35
C SER A 617 -12.49 -8.07 4.81
N PRO A 618 -12.42 -9.22 4.11
CA PRO A 618 -12.34 -9.26 2.66
C PRO A 618 -13.70 -9.04 1.98
N LEU A 619 -13.77 -8.15 0.99
CA LEU A 619 -14.97 -7.96 0.14
C LEU A 619 -14.63 -8.07 -1.36
N MET A 620 -15.24 -9.05 -2.03
CA MET A 620 -15.20 -9.16 -3.50
C MET A 620 -16.24 -8.24 -4.14
N TRP A 621 -15.86 -7.51 -5.18
CA TRP A 621 -16.74 -6.57 -5.89
C TRP A 621 -16.53 -6.57 -7.41
N LYS A 622 -17.27 -5.70 -8.12
CA LYS A 622 -17.27 -5.58 -9.59
C LYS A 622 -15.97 -4.97 -10.12
N THR A 623 -15.54 -5.41 -11.30
CA THR A 623 -14.40 -4.83 -12.03
C THR A 623 -14.76 -3.45 -12.59
N GLY A 624 -13.89 -2.47 -12.39
CA GLY A 624 -13.99 -1.10 -12.90
C GLY A 624 -13.70 -0.08 -11.80
N HIS A 625 -12.63 0.69 -11.97
CA HIS A 625 -12.10 1.61 -10.96
C HIS A 625 -13.12 2.57 -10.32
N SER A 626 -14.05 3.14 -11.09
CA SER A 626 -15.15 3.98 -10.56
C SER A 626 -16.12 3.20 -9.66
N LEU A 627 -16.38 1.92 -9.95
CA LEU A 627 -17.22 1.03 -9.14
C LEU A 627 -16.53 0.61 -7.83
N ILE A 628 -15.20 0.45 -7.85
CA ILE A 628 -14.38 0.22 -6.65
C ILE A 628 -14.38 1.47 -5.77
N LYS A 629 -14.09 2.66 -6.32
CA LYS A 629 -14.17 3.95 -5.59
C LYS A 629 -15.55 4.18 -4.99
N ALA A 630 -16.62 3.87 -5.72
CA ALA A 630 -17.98 3.92 -5.18
C ALA A 630 -18.16 2.96 -3.99
N LYS A 631 -17.68 1.72 -4.10
CA LYS A 631 -17.82 0.72 -3.03
C LYS A 631 -16.99 1.05 -1.79
N MET A 632 -15.78 1.57 -1.93
CA MET A 632 -14.96 2.01 -0.81
C MET A 632 -15.65 3.13 -0.01
N ARG A 633 -16.27 4.09 -0.70
CA ARG A 633 -17.06 5.17 -0.07
C ARG A 633 -18.31 4.63 0.63
N GLU A 634 -18.94 3.60 0.07
CA GLU A 634 -20.11 2.92 0.67
C GLU A 634 -19.75 2.16 1.95
N THR A 635 -18.62 1.44 1.98
CA THR A 635 -18.25 0.53 3.07
C THR A 635 -17.24 1.09 4.08
N GLY A 636 -16.60 2.23 3.79
CA GLY A 636 -15.50 2.76 4.60
C GLY A 636 -14.23 1.90 4.52
N ALA A 637 -13.94 1.34 3.35
CA ALA A 637 -12.76 0.48 3.17
C ALA A 637 -11.45 1.28 3.20
N GLU A 638 -10.45 0.77 3.92
CA GLU A 638 -9.15 1.41 4.08
C GLU A 638 -8.24 1.22 2.85
N LEU A 639 -8.46 0.12 2.12
CA LEU A 639 -7.69 -0.24 0.94
C LEU A 639 -8.56 -1.03 -0.05
N ALA A 640 -8.33 -0.81 -1.35
CA ALA A 640 -8.78 -1.70 -2.40
C ALA A 640 -7.72 -1.89 -3.49
N GLY A 641 -7.91 -2.89 -4.33
CA GLY A 641 -7.15 -3.01 -5.57
C GLY A 641 -7.82 -3.93 -6.60
N GLU A 642 -7.45 -3.72 -7.86
CA GLU A 642 -7.93 -4.52 -9.00
C GLU A 642 -6.79 -5.28 -9.66
N MET A 643 -7.10 -6.43 -10.24
CA MET A 643 -6.16 -7.25 -11.02
C MET A 643 -5.59 -6.53 -12.26
N SER A 644 -6.13 -5.37 -12.65
CA SER A 644 -5.58 -4.45 -13.66
C SER A 644 -4.42 -3.57 -13.16
N GLY A 645 -4.09 -3.59 -11.87
CA GLY A 645 -3.01 -2.78 -11.28
C GLY A 645 -3.45 -1.47 -10.65
N HIS A 646 -4.75 -1.15 -10.61
CA HIS A 646 -5.25 -0.02 -9.83
C HIS A 646 -5.19 -0.35 -8.32
N PHE A 647 -4.67 0.57 -7.51
CA PHE A 647 -4.64 0.45 -6.04
C PHE A 647 -5.18 1.73 -5.41
N PHE A 648 -6.10 1.56 -4.46
CA PHE A 648 -6.89 2.64 -3.88
C PHE A 648 -6.65 2.64 -2.38
N PHE A 649 -5.88 3.60 -1.89
CA PHE A 649 -5.62 3.75 -0.46
C PHE A 649 -6.55 4.83 0.10
N SER A 650 -7.39 4.51 1.07
CA SER A 650 -7.96 5.50 2.00
C SER A 650 -6.97 5.74 3.15
N GLU A 651 -6.34 4.67 3.63
CA GLU A 651 -5.37 4.75 4.71
C GLU A 651 -4.19 5.67 4.34
N ARG A 652 -3.98 6.71 5.15
CA ARG A 652 -2.98 7.79 4.94
C ARG A 652 -3.15 8.56 3.62
N TRP A 653 -4.22 8.35 2.87
CA TRP A 653 -4.41 8.91 1.52
C TRP A 653 -5.87 9.37 1.29
N TYR A 654 -6.38 9.27 0.05
CA TYR A 654 -7.60 9.97 -0.39
C TYR A 654 -8.70 9.07 -1.00
N GLY A 655 -8.50 7.76 -1.04
CA GLY A 655 -9.48 6.77 -1.54
C GLY A 655 -9.54 6.63 -3.06
N PHE A 656 -8.61 7.23 -3.80
CA PHE A 656 -8.50 7.08 -5.26
C PHE A 656 -7.33 6.17 -5.68
N ASP A 657 -7.47 5.67 -6.90
CA ASP A 657 -6.51 4.92 -7.71
C ASP A 657 -5.27 5.76 -8.03
N ASP A 658 -4.12 5.33 -7.50
CA ASP A 658 -2.85 6.01 -7.66
C ASP A 658 -1.69 5.01 -7.75
N GLY A 659 -1.18 4.77 -8.96
CA GLY A 659 -0.06 3.87 -9.20
C GLY A 659 1.26 4.38 -8.61
N ILE A 660 1.46 5.70 -8.60
CA ILE A 660 2.68 6.35 -8.12
C ILE A 660 2.74 6.33 -6.58
N TYR A 661 1.63 6.61 -5.90
CA TYR A 661 1.51 6.43 -4.45
C TYR A 661 1.61 4.95 -4.05
N ALA A 662 1.01 4.03 -4.82
CA ALA A 662 1.16 2.60 -4.59
C ALA A 662 2.63 2.14 -4.73
N ALA A 663 3.39 2.70 -5.68
CA ALA A 663 4.82 2.46 -5.81
C ALA A 663 5.60 3.00 -4.60
N ALA A 664 5.26 4.20 -4.10
CA ALA A 664 5.88 4.75 -2.90
C ALA A 664 5.62 3.87 -1.65
N ARG A 665 4.37 3.40 -1.47
CA ARG A 665 3.99 2.46 -0.40
C ARG A 665 4.64 1.09 -0.56
N LEU A 666 4.88 0.63 -1.79
CA LEU A 666 5.61 -0.60 -2.06
C LEU A 666 7.07 -0.50 -1.58
N LEU A 667 7.75 0.60 -1.89
CA LEU A 667 9.13 0.81 -1.44
C LEU A 667 9.24 1.07 0.07
N GLU A 668 8.24 1.70 0.68
CA GLU A 668 8.13 1.82 2.13
C GLU A 668 8.16 0.46 2.83
N ILE A 669 7.34 -0.48 2.37
CA ILE A 669 7.26 -1.84 2.94
C ILE A 669 8.53 -2.64 2.62
N LEU A 670 8.96 -2.68 1.35
CA LEU A 670 10.09 -3.51 0.92
C LEU A 670 11.46 -3.02 1.45
N ALA A 671 11.57 -1.78 1.91
CA ALA A 671 12.77 -1.26 2.56
C ALA A 671 12.95 -1.76 4.01
N LEU A 672 11.95 -2.41 4.59
CA LEU A 672 12.03 -2.98 5.95
C LEU A 672 12.76 -4.34 5.99
N ASP A 673 12.73 -5.09 4.88
CA ASP A 673 13.42 -6.37 4.71
C ASP A 673 14.78 -6.18 3.99
N ASP A 674 15.71 -7.12 4.14
CA ASP A 674 16.98 -7.14 3.41
C ASP A 674 16.84 -7.59 1.95
N ASP A 675 15.88 -8.49 1.64
CA ASP A 675 15.63 -9.03 0.30
C ASP A 675 14.16 -8.79 -0.16
N PRO A 676 13.91 -7.72 -0.94
CA PRO A 676 12.59 -7.40 -1.47
C PRO A 676 12.00 -8.50 -2.37
N SER A 677 12.87 -9.24 -3.08
CA SER A 677 12.43 -10.29 -3.99
C SER A 677 12.00 -11.54 -3.22
N ALA A 678 12.62 -11.85 -2.07
CA ALA A 678 12.15 -12.88 -1.16
C ALA A 678 10.77 -12.51 -0.57
N THR A 679 10.58 -11.27 -0.11
CA THR A 679 9.30 -10.80 0.45
C THR A 679 8.15 -10.90 -0.56
N LEU A 680 8.36 -10.45 -1.81
CA LEU A 680 7.37 -10.57 -2.88
C LEU A 680 7.06 -12.04 -3.27
N LYS A 681 8.03 -12.94 -3.18
CA LYS A 681 7.87 -14.36 -3.50
C LYS A 681 7.29 -15.20 -2.37
N ALA A 682 7.39 -14.74 -1.12
CA ALA A 682 6.73 -15.35 0.03
C ALA A 682 5.19 -15.14 0.03
N LEU A 683 4.68 -14.20 -0.77
CA LEU A 683 3.25 -13.96 -0.93
C LEU A 683 2.56 -15.18 -1.56
N PRO A 684 1.43 -15.66 -0.99
CA PRO A 684 0.69 -16.82 -1.51
C PRO A 684 0.43 -16.78 -3.01
N ASN A 685 0.89 -17.82 -3.71
CA ASN A 685 0.85 -17.93 -5.17
C ASN A 685 0.20 -19.26 -5.59
N GLY A 686 -0.12 -19.41 -6.87
CA GLY A 686 -0.73 -20.62 -7.44
C GLY A 686 -0.51 -20.73 -8.94
N VAL A 687 -1.20 -21.67 -9.59
CA VAL A 687 -1.16 -21.81 -11.06
C VAL A 687 -2.34 -21.04 -11.63
N SER A 688 -2.10 -19.86 -12.22
CA SER A 688 -3.15 -19.07 -12.89
C SER A 688 -2.86 -18.82 -14.36
N THR A 689 -3.91 -18.59 -15.15
CA THR A 689 -3.77 -18.01 -16.49
C THR A 689 -3.55 -16.50 -16.41
N ALA A 690 -2.97 -15.94 -17.48
CA ALA A 690 -3.18 -14.53 -17.81
C ALA A 690 -4.68 -14.26 -18.10
N GLU A 691 -5.03 -13.01 -18.37
CA GLU A 691 -6.37 -12.68 -18.87
C GLU A 691 -6.56 -13.26 -20.28
N ILE A 692 -7.68 -13.97 -20.49
CA ILE A 692 -8.04 -14.55 -21.78
C ILE A 692 -9.21 -13.75 -22.35
N LYS A 693 -8.98 -13.13 -23.51
CA LYS A 693 -9.94 -12.26 -24.21
C LYS A 693 -10.53 -13.03 -25.40
N VAL A 694 -11.83 -13.33 -25.37
CA VAL A 694 -12.56 -14.06 -26.42
C VAL A 694 -13.59 -13.12 -27.08
N PRO A 695 -13.60 -12.93 -28.40
CA PRO A 695 -14.63 -12.13 -29.08
C PRO A 695 -16.04 -12.63 -28.77
N ALA A 696 -16.95 -11.72 -28.43
CA ALA A 696 -18.32 -12.08 -28.07
C ALA A 696 -19.16 -12.42 -29.31
N PRO A 697 -20.04 -13.45 -29.27
CA PRO A 697 -21.00 -13.69 -30.34
C PRO A 697 -21.89 -12.47 -30.59
N ASN A 698 -22.01 -12.08 -31.86
CA ASN A 698 -22.76 -10.90 -32.32
C ASN A 698 -22.30 -9.56 -31.68
N ASP A 699 -21.06 -9.48 -31.22
CA ASP A 699 -20.48 -8.34 -30.48
C ASP A 699 -21.22 -7.99 -29.16
N ASP A 700 -22.05 -8.90 -28.63
CA ASP A 700 -22.81 -8.73 -27.37
C ASP A 700 -22.25 -9.60 -26.22
N PRO A 701 -21.22 -9.13 -25.49
CA PRO A 701 -20.69 -9.86 -24.34
C PRO A 701 -21.67 -9.90 -23.17
N HIS A 702 -22.59 -8.93 -23.05
CA HIS A 702 -23.50 -8.84 -21.91
C HIS A 702 -24.67 -9.81 -22.03
N GLY A 703 -25.32 -9.88 -23.20
CA GLY A 703 -26.37 -10.87 -23.48
C GLY A 703 -25.82 -12.30 -23.47
N PHE A 704 -24.60 -12.53 -23.96
CA PHE A 704 -23.95 -13.82 -23.82
C PHE A 704 -23.73 -14.20 -22.35
N VAL A 705 -23.17 -13.31 -21.53
CA VAL A 705 -22.96 -13.57 -20.09
C VAL A 705 -24.27 -13.76 -19.34
N ALA A 706 -25.35 -13.06 -19.70
CA ALA A 706 -26.68 -13.28 -19.14
C ALA A 706 -27.21 -14.69 -19.45
N ARG A 707 -26.91 -15.25 -20.64
CA ARG A 707 -27.17 -16.67 -20.94
C ARG A 707 -26.33 -17.59 -20.07
N VAL A 708 -25.04 -17.33 -19.86
CA VAL A 708 -24.21 -18.14 -18.94
C VAL A 708 -24.77 -18.13 -17.51
N GLN A 709 -25.25 -16.98 -17.02
CA GLN A 709 -25.90 -16.87 -15.70
C GLN A 709 -27.21 -17.68 -15.58
N ALA A 710 -27.89 -17.98 -16.69
CA ALA A 710 -29.18 -18.67 -16.70
C ALA A 710 -29.10 -20.15 -17.11
N GLU A 711 -28.12 -20.52 -17.95
CA GLU A 711 -28.03 -21.83 -18.62
C GLU A 711 -26.91 -22.72 -18.07
N ALA A 712 -25.84 -22.16 -17.49
CA ALA A 712 -24.66 -22.93 -17.09
C ALA A 712 -24.73 -23.51 -15.67
N ALA A 713 -24.20 -24.73 -15.50
CA ALA A 713 -24.07 -25.43 -14.22
C ALA A 713 -22.59 -25.73 -13.90
N PHE A 714 -22.19 -25.45 -12.66
CA PHE A 714 -20.82 -25.67 -12.17
C PHE A 714 -20.86 -26.53 -10.89
N ASP A 715 -20.97 -27.85 -11.07
CA ASP A 715 -21.14 -28.79 -9.96
C ASP A 715 -19.97 -28.73 -8.97
N GLY A 716 -20.31 -28.69 -7.68
CA GLY A 716 -19.35 -28.56 -6.57
C GLY A 716 -18.77 -27.16 -6.37
N ALA A 717 -19.11 -26.17 -7.20
CA ALA A 717 -18.64 -24.79 -7.03
C ALA A 717 -19.59 -23.96 -6.13
N ARG A 718 -19.01 -22.94 -5.46
CA ARG A 718 -19.75 -21.77 -4.99
C ARG A 718 -19.75 -20.73 -6.12
N LEU A 719 -20.94 -20.31 -6.56
CA LEU A 719 -21.10 -19.30 -7.60
C LEU A 719 -21.14 -17.88 -7.02
N SER A 720 -20.60 -16.93 -7.78
CA SER A 720 -20.79 -15.49 -7.61
C SER A 720 -21.15 -14.86 -8.96
N THR A 721 -22.24 -14.09 -8.98
CA THR A 721 -22.78 -13.41 -10.17
C THR A 721 -22.69 -11.88 -10.07
N ILE A 722 -21.84 -11.37 -9.17
CA ILE A 722 -21.64 -9.93 -8.91
C ILE A 722 -21.19 -9.19 -10.18
N ASP A 723 -20.32 -9.82 -10.97
CA ASP A 723 -19.79 -9.33 -12.25
C ASP A 723 -19.40 -10.54 -13.11
N GLY A 724 -20.28 -10.94 -14.03
CA GLY A 724 -20.12 -12.18 -14.80
C GLY A 724 -20.60 -13.43 -14.06
N VAL A 725 -19.92 -14.55 -14.30
CA VAL A 725 -20.04 -15.79 -13.53
C VAL A 725 -18.65 -16.20 -13.06
N ARG A 726 -18.42 -16.11 -11.75
CA ARG A 726 -17.28 -16.72 -11.06
C ARG A 726 -17.74 -18.01 -10.38
N ALA A 727 -16.96 -19.07 -10.52
CA ALA A 727 -17.18 -20.36 -9.87
C ALA A 727 -15.94 -20.74 -9.05
N ASP A 728 -16.07 -20.78 -7.73
CA ASP A 728 -15.01 -21.16 -6.78
C ASP A 728 -15.22 -22.60 -6.27
N TRP A 729 -14.27 -23.50 -6.55
CA TRP A 729 -14.12 -24.79 -5.87
C TRP A 729 -13.10 -24.65 -4.72
N ASN A 730 -12.85 -25.74 -3.98
CA ASN A 730 -11.89 -25.74 -2.86
C ASN A 730 -10.41 -25.64 -3.32
N ASP A 731 -10.12 -26.02 -4.56
CA ASP A 731 -8.80 -26.19 -5.17
C ASP A 731 -8.50 -25.19 -6.32
N GLY A 732 -9.42 -24.26 -6.58
CA GLY A 732 -9.31 -23.25 -7.63
C GLY A 732 -10.64 -22.61 -8.04
N TRP A 733 -10.57 -21.61 -8.92
CA TRP A 733 -11.74 -20.90 -9.46
C TRP A 733 -11.59 -20.56 -10.95
N GLY A 734 -12.73 -20.31 -11.59
CA GLY A 734 -12.81 -19.78 -12.96
C GLY A 734 -13.81 -18.63 -13.06
N LEU A 735 -13.61 -17.76 -14.05
CA LEU A 735 -14.45 -16.59 -14.32
C LEU A 735 -14.75 -16.46 -15.82
N VAL A 736 -15.97 -16.06 -16.14
CA VAL A 736 -16.33 -15.43 -17.42
C VAL A 736 -17.14 -14.17 -17.15
N ARG A 737 -16.73 -13.02 -17.69
CA ARG A 737 -17.41 -11.73 -17.55
C ARG A 737 -17.38 -10.92 -18.84
N ALA A 738 -18.25 -9.93 -18.96
CA ALA A 738 -18.28 -9.02 -20.10
C ALA A 738 -17.24 -7.90 -19.92
N SER A 739 -16.49 -7.56 -20.97
CA SER A 739 -15.72 -6.31 -20.98
C SER A 739 -16.65 -5.11 -21.12
N ASN A 740 -16.40 -4.06 -20.33
CA ASN A 740 -17.19 -2.82 -20.35
C ASN A 740 -16.70 -1.81 -21.40
N THR A 741 -15.58 -2.10 -22.09
CA THR A 741 -14.90 -1.21 -23.03
C THR A 741 -14.69 -1.81 -24.42
N THR A 742 -14.83 -3.14 -24.57
CA THR A 742 -14.59 -3.88 -25.82
C THR A 742 -15.60 -5.03 -25.97
N PRO A 743 -15.97 -5.46 -27.19
CA PRO A 743 -16.96 -6.53 -27.42
C PRO A 743 -16.36 -7.94 -27.20
N VAL A 744 -15.83 -8.17 -26.00
CA VAL A 744 -15.16 -9.43 -25.64
C VAL A 744 -15.64 -9.98 -24.30
N LEU A 745 -15.67 -11.30 -24.21
CA LEU A 745 -15.69 -12.04 -22.97
C LEU A 745 -14.26 -12.04 -22.38
N VAL A 746 -14.17 -11.75 -21.09
CA VAL A 746 -12.94 -11.78 -20.31
C VAL A 746 -13.00 -12.98 -19.38
N LEU A 747 -11.98 -13.84 -19.45
CA LEU A 747 -11.86 -15.04 -18.63
C LEU A 747 -10.52 -15.08 -17.89
N ARG A 748 -10.52 -15.67 -16.69
CA ARG A 748 -9.30 -16.03 -15.93
C ARG A 748 -9.57 -17.30 -15.14
N PHE A 749 -8.52 -18.11 -14.97
CA PHE A 749 -8.53 -19.33 -14.17
C PHE A 749 -7.34 -19.34 -13.22
N ASP A 750 -7.52 -19.90 -12.02
CA ASP A 750 -6.50 -19.98 -10.97
C ASP A 750 -6.78 -21.22 -10.11
N ALA A 751 -5.76 -22.03 -9.83
CA ALA A 751 -5.87 -23.25 -9.05
C ALA A 751 -4.58 -23.57 -8.27
N ASP A 752 -4.69 -24.46 -7.29
CA ASP A 752 -3.53 -24.92 -6.49
C ASP A 752 -2.62 -25.90 -7.25
N SER A 753 -3.10 -26.47 -8.36
CA SER A 753 -2.32 -27.38 -9.20
C SER A 753 -2.67 -27.23 -10.69
N ARG A 754 -1.78 -27.71 -11.56
CA ARG A 754 -2.03 -27.71 -13.01
C ARG A 754 -3.22 -28.60 -13.40
N ASP A 755 -3.43 -29.70 -12.69
CA ASP A 755 -4.53 -30.64 -12.96
C ASP A 755 -5.89 -30.04 -12.55
N ALA A 756 -5.94 -29.36 -11.40
CA ALA A 756 -7.11 -28.59 -10.98
C ALA A 756 -7.43 -27.45 -11.98
N LEU A 757 -6.41 -26.72 -12.45
CA LEU A 757 -6.58 -25.68 -13.47
C LEU A 757 -7.17 -26.26 -14.76
N LEU A 758 -6.61 -27.35 -15.28
CA LEU A 758 -7.09 -28.02 -16.49
C LEU A 758 -8.52 -28.55 -16.34
N ARG A 759 -8.89 -29.10 -15.18
CA ARG A 759 -10.27 -29.49 -14.84
C ARG A 759 -11.22 -28.29 -14.93
N ILE A 760 -10.87 -27.18 -14.28
CA ILE A 760 -11.70 -25.96 -14.25
C ILE A 760 -11.85 -25.36 -15.66
N GLN A 761 -10.75 -25.27 -16.41
CA GLN A 761 -10.75 -24.83 -17.81
C GLN A 761 -11.67 -25.71 -18.66
N GLN A 762 -11.61 -27.04 -18.51
CA GLN A 762 -12.47 -27.98 -19.22
C GLN A 762 -13.95 -27.81 -18.86
N THR A 763 -14.29 -27.65 -17.57
CA THR A 763 -15.68 -27.40 -17.14
C THR A 763 -16.22 -26.10 -17.75
N PHE A 764 -15.45 -25.00 -17.73
CA PHE A 764 -15.86 -23.75 -18.39
C PHE A 764 -16.00 -23.93 -19.91
N ARG A 765 -15.07 -24.65 -20.55
CA ARG A 765 -15.12 -24.96 -21.98
C ARG A 765 -16.39 -25.75 -22.35
N GLU A 766 -16.79 -26.71 -21.53
CA GLU A 766 -18.03 -27.47 -21.71
C GLU A 766 -19.29 -26.60 -21.55
N GLN A 767 -19.39 -25.80 -20.48
CA GLN A 767 -20.55 -24.93 -20.25
C GLN A 767 -20.69 -23.85 -21.34
N LEU A 768 -19.59 -23.25 -21.77
CA LEU A 768 -19.61 -22.20 -22.80
C LEU A 768 -19.95 -22.75 -24.19
N LEU A 769 -19.45 -23.93 -24.56
CA LEU A 769 -19.76 -24.58 -25.84
C LEU A 769 -21.16 -25.23 -25.89
N ALA A 770 -21.78 -25.50 -24.74
CA ALA A 770 -23.20 -25.87 -24.67
C ALA A 770 -24.12 -24.69 -25.00
N ILE A 771 -23.67 -23.47 -24.71
CA ILE A 771 -24.40 -22.20 -24.94
C ILE A 771 -24.19 -21.68 -26.37
N ASP A 772 -22.97 -21.83 -26.91
CA ASP A 772 -22.62 -21.54 -28.31
C ASP A 772 -21.49 -22.48 -28.80
N PRO A 773 -21.80 -23.50 -29.63
CA PRO A 773 -20.81 -24.44 -30.16
C PRO A 773 -19.78 -23.85 -31.13
N GLU A 774 -19.97 -22.64 -31.66
CA GLU A 774 -19.03 -21.98 -32.59
C GLU A 774 -18.01 -21.07 -31.87
N LEU A 775 -18.15 -20.91 -30.55
CA LEU A 775 -17.34 -20.00 -29.74
C LEU A 775 -15.86 -20.41 -29.69
N LYS A 776 -14.98 -19.51 -30.13
CA LYS A 776 -13.53 -19.76 -30.29
C LYS A 776 -12.75 -19.59 -28.98
N LEU A 777 -12.92 -20.54 -28.09
CA LEU A 777 -12.22 -20.60 -26.80
C LEU A 777 -10.73 -20.95 -26.98
N GLY A 778 -9.84 -20.05 -26.57
CA GLY A 778 -8.37 -20.16 -26.73
C GLY A 778 -7.60 -20.79 -25.57
N PHE A 779 -8.23 -21.67 -24.77
CA PHE A 779 -7.68 -22.16 -23.49
C PHE A 779 -7.92 -23.65 -23.19
#